data_AF-A0A934MPL6-F1
#
_entry.id   AF-A0A934MPL6-F1
#
_cell.length_a   1.000
_cell.length_b   1.000
_cell.length_c   1.000
_cell.angle_alpha   90.00
_cell.angle_beta   90.00
_cell.angle_gamma   90.00
#
_symmetry.space_group_name_H-M   'P 1'
#
loop_
_entity.id
_entity.type
_entity.pdbx_description
1 polymer ?
#
loop_
_entity_poly.entity_id
_entity_poly.type
_entity_poly.pdbx_seq_one_letter_code
_entity_poly.pdbx_strand_id
1 'polypeptide(L)'
;MAVSKITYSVGDNPGALGLALELGELVKDLRLHGIQFESAASADTLSEEAQGQDTNTESYSVVYGEAATLLPLLDANPDYKIVGISQLDLHGLVLVSRDSSLHSKGELKGARIGLPQGDSSLVKLWRQETVEQIGTLLQGANVSISELNWVDIPVVNGESTDGTAVIRALINALLRSEVDAVYGDGLHAWQALPFTKVLEDGASSESAPRSARLVAGLAVSGALLRDSHEIVSRILAHIRLAAQWADRHREEADSLLSSQIGLPQNLLGSVLTSNLSNQLDLDLTPARIKAWTKVRGSLAAEGLTFGIGSEETYIDRSVQDSAEEMLVANRLELPQFGRVSRYAQQDVPASYFEDRPKAHIIASDEEAIEAARTFADSIKASASGRDRHRILPFDELRKLSESGLNGLLVPKQYGGPGVSTAALIETFKMISEADASIGQISQNHHIFVKVLEVSGTEEQKTFFFDQILQGAQFGNALSERGNKSYFDYSTKLTLDEEGKYRLSGHKYYSTGALYSAWIPVFAKWGEEGLATILVPRKAEGVTIVDDWSGIGQRTTASGSVVLRNVEISPENILSFGRRVQDAPQYIGSLGQIMHVAVDVGISSAALKDAVKFVREKTRSSSAQYEQAHDEPYLIKRFGELGVKQHAAEALLDKAAFYIDKAIEQLNEDSAAQASIWVASAKAFATETAIEITNALFEVAGTASMDEKYNLDRHWRNARIHTLHDPVRWKYHHIGNWVLKDVRPPNLLTL
;
A
#
# COMPACT_ATOMS: atom_id res chain seq x y z
N MET A 1 4.20 16.61 21.85
CA MET A 1 4.93 15.39 21.46
C MET A 1 4.69 15.19 19.96
N ALA A 2 5.50 14.41 19.25
CA ALA A 2 5.16 14.09 17.86
C ALA A 2 3.95 13.15 17.85
N VAL A 3 2.90 13.46 17.08
CA VAL A 3 1.75 12.58 16.89
C VAL A 3 2.24 11.26 16.32
N SER A 4 2.08 10.16 17.07
CA SER A 4 2.50 8.81 16.66
C SER A 4 1.32 7.87 16.41
N LYS A 5 0.14 8.23 16.92
CA LYS A 5 -1.10 7.46 16.80
C LYS A 5 -2.29 8.39 16.69
N ILE A 6 -3.21 8.06 15.79
CA ILE A 6 -4.50 8.72 15.62
C ILE A 6 -5.57 7.63 15.62
N THR A 7 -6.57 7.75 16.49
CA THR A 7 -7.74 6.87 16.48
C THR A 7 -8.84 7.48 15.62
N TYR A 8 -9.45 6.69 14.76
CA TYR A 8 -10.56 7.14 13.93
C TYR A 8 -11.86 6.39 14.21
N SER A 9 -12.99 7.05 13.99
CA SER A 9 -14.31 6.42 13.94
C SER A 9 -15.02 6.84 12.67
N VAL A 10 -15.61 5.88 11.97
CA VAL A 10 -16.48 6.10 10.81
C VAL A 10 -17.88 5.61 11.20
N GLY A 11 -18.91 6.44 11.06
CA GLY A 11 -20.28 6.01 11.26
C GLY A 11 -20.77 5.03 10.17
N ASP A 12 -21.98 4.50 10.31
CA ASP A 12 -22.54 3.45 9.45
C ASP A 12 -22.93 3.90 8.03
N ASN A 13 -22.57 5.11 7.64
CA ASN A 13 -22.94 5.73 6.38
C ASN A 13 -21.83 5.60 5.32
N PRO A 14 -22.19 5.52 4.02
CA PRO A 14 -21.20 5.52 2.96
C PRO A 14 -20.47 6.86 3.00
N GLY A 15 -19.18 6.82 3.30
CA GLY A 15 -18.43 7.99 3.72
C GLY A 15 -17.14 8.16 2.96
N ALA A 16 -16.75 9.40 2.73
CA ALA A 16 -15.53 9.71 2.00
C ALA A 16 -14.26 9.27 2.76
N LEU A 17 -14.30 9.30 4.09
CA LEU A 17 -13.25 8.69 4.93
C LEU A 17 -13.25 7.17 4.80
N GLY A 18 -14.41 6.52 4.82
CA GLY A 18 -14.52 5.06 4.61
C GLY A 18 -13.96 4.65 3.26
N LEU A 19 -14.27 5.39 2.19
CA LEU A 19 -13.70 5.17 0.86
C LEU A 19 -12.18 5.38 0.83
N ALA A 20 -11.67 6.45 1.45
CA ALA A 20 -10.23 6.69 1.52
C ALA A 20 -9.47 5.58 2.29
N LEU A 21 -10.09 5.02 3.33
CA LEU A 21 -9.59 3.87 4.08
C LEU A 21 -9.56 2.60 3.21
N GLU A 22 -10.63 2.28 2.50
CA GLU A 22 -10.70 1.11 1.59
C GLU A 22 -9.69 1.19 0.44
N LEU A 23 -9.45 2.41 -0.08
CA LEU A 23 -8.43 2.64 -1.09
C LEU A 23 -7.01 2.47 -0.52
N GLY A 24 -6.81 2.71 0.78
CA GLY A 24 -5.58 2.41 1.53
C GLY A 24 -4.44 3.42 1.40
N GLU A 25 -4.54 4.38 0.46
CA GLU A 25 -3.54 5.44 0.23
C GLU A 25 -3.36 6.35 1.45
N LEU A 26 -4.46 6.68 2.14
CA LEU A 26 -4.43 7.47 3.38
C LEU A 26 -3.58 6.80 4.46
N VAL A 27 -3.86 5.53 4.75
CA VAL A 27 -3.17 4.77 5.81
C VAL A 27 -1.69 4.64 5.46
N LYS A 28 -1.37 4.36 4.19
CA LYS A 28 0.01 4.28 3.69
C LYS A 28 0.76 5.60 3.91
N ASP A 29 0.18 6.75 3.55
CA ASP A 29 0.82 8.06 3.73
C ASP A 29 1.02 8.40 5.21
N LEU A 30 0.04 8.12 6.07
CA LEU A 30 0.18 8.32 7.51
C LEU A 30 1.29 7.45 8.11
N ARG A 31 1.44 6.20 7.67
CA ARG A 31 2.55 5.33 8.10
C ARG A 31 3.91 5.85 7.64
N LEU A 32 4.02 6.42 6.44
CA LEU A 32 5.25 7.12 6.02
C LEU A 32 5.58 8.30 6.95
N HIS A 33 4.56 8.90 7.56
CA HIS A 33 4.71 9.96 8.58
C HIS A 33 4.94 9.42 10.01
N GLY A 34 5.02 8.10 10.19
CA GLY A 34 5.21 7.46 11.50
C GLY A 34 3.95 7.44 12.36
N ILE A 35 2.78 7.54 11.72
CA ILE A 35 1.49 7.64 12.39
C ILE A 35 0.73 6.33 12.21
N GLN A 36 0.37 5.71 13.32
CA GLN A 36 -0.59 4.62 13.35
C GLN A 36 -2.01 5.19 13.24
N PHE A 37 -2.80 4.68 12.29
CA PHE A 37 -4.18 5.10 12.08
C PHE A 37 -5.12 3.93 12.36
N GLU A 38 -5.76 3.92 13.52
CA GLU A 38 -6.48 2.76 14.06
C GLU A 38 -7.97 3.06 14.27
N SER A 39 -8.84 2.08 13.97
CA SER A 39 -10.28 2.22 14.22
C SER A 39 -10.56 2.13 15.73
N ALA A 40 -11.38 3.04 16.24
CA ALA A 40 -12.05 2.92 17.53
C ALA A 40 -13.32 2.07 17.39
N ALA A 41 -13.82 1.54 18.51
CA ALA A 41 -15.04 0.74 18.53
C ALA A 41 -16.32 1.57 18.29
N SER A 42 -16.35 2.83 18.75
CA SER A 42 -17.42 3.80 18.46
C SER A 42 -16.99 5.24 18.78
N ALA A 43 -17.76 6.22 18.29
CA ALA A 43 -17.60 7.63 18.67
C ALA A 43 -17.82 7.87 20.18
N ASP A 44 -18.70 7.10 20.82
CA ASP A 44 -18.93 7.17 22.27
C ASP A 44 -17.70 6.65 23.04
N THR A 45 -17.05 5.59 22.53
CA THR A 45 -15.80 5.06 23.10
C THR A 45 -14.69 6.12 23.09
N LEU A 46 -14.61 6.92 22.01
CA LEU A 46 -13.66 8.04 21.90
C LEU A 46 -13.95 9.17 22.89
N SER A 47 -15.22 9.37 23.26
CA SER A 47 -15.62 10.37 24.25
C SER A 47 -15.39 9.90 25.69
N GLU A 48 -15.59 8.62 25.98
CA GLU A 48 -15.27 8.00 27.28
C GLU A 48 -13.75 7.93 27.50
N GLU A 49 -12.97 7.58 26.47
CA GLU A 49 -11.49 7.57 26.53
C GLU A 49 -10.91 8.97 26.74
N ALA A 50 -11.51 10.01 26.13
CA ALA A 50 -11.13 11.40 26.35
C ALA A 50 -11.45 11.89 27.78
N GLN A 51 -12.41 11.25 28.46
CA GLN A 51 -12.83 11.60 29.84
C GLN A 51 -12.19 10.70 30.92
N GLY A 52 -11.68 9.51 30.55
CA GLY A 52 -11.32 8.44 31.50
C GLY A 52 -9.83 8.08 31.62
N GLN A 53 -8.91 8.69 30.85
CA GLN A 53 -7.48 8.39 30.96
C GLN A 53 -6.72 9.36 31.88
N ASP A 54 -5.66 8.82 32.51
CA ASP A 54 -4.66 9.51 33.31
C ASP A 54 -4.23 10.81 32.62
N THR A 55 -4.18 11.92 33.35
CA THR A 55 -4.23 13.31 32.83
C THR A 55 -2.99 13.79 32.06
N ASN A 56 -2.21 12.89 31.46
CA ASN A 56 -0.92 13.19 30.82
C ASN A 56 -0.77 12.69 29.36
N THR A 57 -1.77 12.04 28.76
CA THR A 57 -1.74 11.67 27.33
C THR A 57 -2.92 12.29 26.59
N GLU A 58 -2.64 13.29 25.74
CA GLU A 58 -3.63 13.84 24.82
C GLU A 58 -4.03 12.77 23.78
N SER A 59 -5.33 12.52 23.65
CA SER A 59 -5.87 11.60 22.64
C SER A 59 -6.06 12.32 21.31
N TYR A 60 -5.35 11.90 20.27
CA TYR A 60 -5.49 12.41 18.92
C TYR A 60 -6.52 11.60 18.14
N SER A 61 -7.59 12.24 17.70
CA SER A 61 -8.71 11.52 17.07
C SER A 61 -9.34 12.23 15.87
N VAL A 62 -9.98 11.42 15.02
CA VAL A 62 -10.75 11.83 13.84
C VAL A 62 -12.09 11.10 13.85
N VAL A 63 -13.20 11.82 13.75
CA VAL A 63 -14.55 11.23 13.71
C VAL A 63 -15.25 11.68 12.44
N TYR A 64 -15.66 10.73 11.61
CA TYR A 64 -16.54 10.98 10.48
C TYR A 64 -17.93 10.43 10.78
N GLY A 65 -18.95 11.29 10.78
CA GLY A 65 -20.30 10.89 11.13
C GLY A 65 -21.35 11.95 10.82
N GLU A 66 -22.62 11.60 11.03
CA GLU A 66 -23.74 12.51 10.82
C GLU A 66 -23.70 13.70 11.77
N ALA A 67 -24.23 14.83 11.33
CA ALA A 67 -24.40 16.00 12.16
C ALA A 67 -25.17 15.71 13.46
N ALA A 68 -26.19 14.82 13.42
CA ALA A 68 -26.94 14.42 14.62
C ALA A 68 -26.08 13.69 15.67
N THR A 69 -25.03 13.00 15.25
CA THR A 69 -24.08 12.29 16.12
C THR A 69 -22.92 13.19 16.55
N LEU A 70 -22.46 14.07 15.66
CA LEU A 70 -21.34 14.96 15.93
C LEU A 70 -21.71 16.19 16.79
N LEU A 71 -22.94 16.69 16.72
CA LEU A 71 -23.37 17.83 17.54
C LEU A 71 -23.32 17.52 19.06
N PRO A 72 -23.80 16.37 19.56
CA PRO A 72 -23.57 15.94 20.94
C PRO A 72 -22.08 15.79 21.29
N LEU A 73 -21.26 15.24 20.38
CA LEU A 73 -19.82 15.09 20.59
C LEU A 73 -19.15 16.45 20.81
N LEU A 74 -19.46 17.44 19.96
CA LEU A 74 -18.96 18.80 20.05
C LEU A 74 -19.43 19.48 21.36
N ASP A 75 -20.64 19.18 21.82
CA ASP A 75 -21.21 19.74 23.05
C ASP A 75 -20.54 19.20 24.30
N ALA A 76 -20.32 17.89 24.33
CA ALA A 76 -19.56 17.23 25.39
C ALA A 76 -18.06 17.61 25.33
N ASN A 77 -17.51 17.89 24.14
CA ASN A 77 -16.09 18.13 23.91
C ASN A 77 -15.85 19.36 23.01
N PRO A 78 -15.90 20.59 23.55
CA PRO A 78 -15.79 21.83 22.77
C PRO A 78 -14.46 22.05 22.02
N ASP A 79 -13.43 21.25 22.33
CA ASP A 79 -12.13 21.32 21.66
C ASP A 79 -12.16 20.71 20.26
N TYR A 80 -13.10 19.82 19.95
CA TYR A 80 -13.24 19.25 18.61
C TYR A 80 -13.62 20.32 17.57
N LYS A 81 -13.10 20.18 16.35
CA LYS A 81 -13.37 21.07 15.22
C LYS A 81 -13.85 20.30 14.01
N ILE A 82 -14.86 20.83 13.33
CA ILE A 82 -15.31 20.38 12.02
C ILE A 82 -14.41 21.02 10.97
N VAL A 83 -13.66 20.19 10.27
CA VAL A 83 -12.71 20.61 9.22
C VAL A 83 -13.22 20.32 7.81
N GLY A 84 -14.35 19.63 7.66
CA GLY A 84 -15.00 19.38 6.38
C GLY A 84 -16.42 18.87 6.59
N ILE A 85 -17.32 19.21 5.66
CA ILE A 85 -18.72 18.76 5.67
C ILE A 85 -18.99 18.09 4.33
N SER A 86 -19.70 16.97 4.32
CA SER A 86 -20.22 16.27 3.14
C SER A 86 -21.75 16.24 3.18
N GLN A 87 -22.38 16.13 2.01
CA GLN A 87 -23.83 16.03 1.90
C GLN A 87 -24.17 14.97 0.86
N LEU A 88 -24.82 13.89 1.30
CA LEU A 88 -25.36 12.86 0.43
C LEU A 88 -26.84 13.13 0.18
N ASP A 89 -27.25 12.98 -1.07
CA ASP A 89 -28.64 13.04 -1.50
C ASP A 89 -29.14 11.58 -1.67
N LEU A 90 -30.00 11.15 -0.75
CA LEU A 90 -30.58 9.80 -0.68
C LEU A 90 -32.02 9.81 -1.20
N HIS A 91 -32.48 8.70 -1.77
CA HIS A 91 -33.89 8.53 -2.11
C HIS A 91 -34.76 8.41 -0.85
N GLY A 92 -35.70 9.33 -0.65
CA GLY A 92 -36.72 9.22 0.39
C GLY A 92 -37.85 8.26 -0.01
N LEU A 93 -38.12 7.25 0.81
CA LEU A 93 -39.08 6.18 0.54
C LEU A 93 -40.25 6.27 1.52
N VAL A 94 -41.48 6.20 0.99
CA VAL A 94 -42.68 5.95 1.79
C VAL A 94 -43.08 4.52 1.56
N LEU A 95 -43.00 3.71 2.60
CA LEU A 95 -43.17 2.27 2.56
C LEU A 95 -44.52 1.91 3.15
N VAL A 96 -45.22 1.02 2.45
CA VAL A 96 -46.46 0.41 2.93
C VAL A 96 -46.33 -1.12 2.83
N SER A 97 -47.15 -1.85 3.58
CA SER A 97 -47.17 -3.31 3.47
C SER A 97 -47.52 -3.74 2.04
N ARG A 98 -47.02 -4.90 1.59
CA ARG A 98 -47.27 -5.40 0.23
C ARG A 98 -48.75 -5.62 -0.09
N ASP A 99 -49.53 -6.02 0.90
CA ASP A 99 -50.98 -6.22 0.85
C ASP A 99 -51.78 -4.93 1.12
N SER A 100 -51.11 -3.81 1.39
CA SER A 100 -51.78 -2.53 1.64
C SER A 100 -52.64 -2.10 0.45
N SER A 101 -53.82 -1.57 0.73
CA SER A 101 -54.70 -0.95 -0.27
C SER A 101 -54.26 0.45 -0.68
N LEU A 102 -53.17 0.98 -0.10
CA LEU A 102 -52.60 2.28 -0.48
C LEU A 102 -51.79 2.14 -1.77
N HIS A 103 -52.12 2.97 -2.75
CA HIS A 103 -51.54 3.01 -4.09
C HIS A 103 -51.07 4.41 -4.49
N SER A 104 -51.57 5.48 -3.86
CA SER A 104 -51.17 6.85 -4.19
C SER A 104 -50.99 7.74 -2.96
N LYS A 105 -50.21 8.83 -3.12
CA LYS A 105 -50.00 9.84 -2.07
C LYS A 105 -51.28 10.49 -1.52
N GLY A 106 -52.36 10.55 -2.31
CA GLY A 106 -53.65 11.09 -1.88
C GLY A 106 -54.39 10.20 -0.87
N GLU A 107 -54.06 8.91 -0.84
CA GLU A 107 -54.69 7.92 0.05
C GLU A 107 -54.03 7.87 1.43
N LEU A 108 -52.97 8.66 1.66
CA LEU A 108 -52.40 8.86 2.99
C LEU A 108 -53.37 9.59 3.93
N LYS A 109 -54.42 10.23 3.40
CA LYS A 109 -55.46 10.86 4.20
C LYS A 109 -56.22 9.83 5.04
N GLY A 110 -56.04 9.91 6.36
CA GLY A 110 -56.63 8.97 7.33
C GLY A 110 -55.85 7.67 7.55
N ALA A 111 -54.74 7.46 6.83
CA ALA A 111 -53.81 6.36 7.11
C ALA A 111 -53.02 6.65 8.40
N ARG A 112 -52.73 5.60 9.19
CA ARG A 112 -51.83 5.67 10.34
C ARG A 112 -50.40 5.72 9.84
N ILE A 113 -49.69 6.81 10.10
CA ILE A 113 -48.32 7.02 9.65
C ILE A 113 -47.40 6.91 10.86
N GLY A 114 -46.45 5.96 10.80
CA GLY A 114 -45.47 5.78 11.86
C GLY A 114 -44.51 6.95 11.95
N LEU A 115 -44.32 7.47 13.16
CA LEU A 115 -43.44 8.58 13.48
C LEU A 115 -42.51 8.14 14.62
N PRO A 116 -41.17 8.17 14.45
CA PRO A 116 -40.28 7.68 15.48
C PRO A 116 -40.32 8.58 16.72
N GLN A 117 -40.24 7.95 17.90
CA GLN A 117 -40.31 8.62 19.20
C GLN A 117 -39.20 8.11 20.12
N GLY A 118 -38.44 9.04 20.69
CA GLY A 118 -37.30 8.77 21.57
C GLY A 118 -36.52 10.03 21.89
N ASP A 119 -35.57 9.94 22.81
CA ASP A 119 -34.84 11.10 23.33
C ASP A 119 -33.52 11.40 22.60
N SER A 120 -32.99 10.47 21.81
CA SER A 120 -31.71 10.66 21.13
C SER A 120 -31.79 11.67 19.98
N SER A 121 -30.68 12.38 19.73
CA SER A 121 -30.55 13.35 18.64
C SER A 121 -30.95 12.75 17.28
N LEU A 122 -30.53 11.51 17.01
CA LEU A 122 -30.83 10.85 15.74
C LEU A 122 -32.33 10.58 15.58
N VAL A 123 -32.99 10.07 16.62
CA VAL A 123 -34.44 9.80 16.59
C VAL A 123 -35.24 11.10 16.40
N LYS A 124 -34.84 12.19 17.06
CA LYS A 124 -35.50 13.49 16.89
C LYS A 124 -35.28 14.09 15.51
N LEU A 125 -34.08 13.94 14.94
CA LEU A 125 -33.82 14.35 13.55
C LEU A 125 -34.74 13.59 12.59
N TRP A 126 -34.78 12.27 12.71
CA TRP A 126 -35.63 11.41 11.87
C TRP A 126 -37.12 11.71 12.00
N ARG A 127 -37.58 12.10 13.20
CA ARG A 127 -38.95 12.57 13.43
C ARG A 127 -39.25 13.81 12.59
N GLN A 128 -38.39 14.82 12.65
CA GLN A 128 -38.54 16.06 11.89
C GLN A 128 -38.43 15.81 10.38
N GLU A 129 -37.49 14.99 9.94
CA GLU A 129 -37.31 14.60 8.54
C GLU A 129 -38.52 13.83 8.00
N THR A 130 -39.09 12.91 8.79
CA THR A 130 -40.30 12.17 8.41
C THR A 130 -41.45 13.13 8.11
N VAL A 131 -41.67 14.12 8.97
CA VAL A 131 -42.70 15.15 8.78
C VAL A 131 -42.41 16.00 7.54
N GLU A 132 -41.17 16.46 7.36
CA GLU A 132 -40.77 17.29 6.22
C GLU A 132 -40.91 16.55 4.87
N GLN A 133 -40.48 15.29 4.82
CA GLN A 133 -40.44 14.49 3.60
C GLN A 133 -41.82 14.00 3.20
N ILE A 134 -42.66 13.61 4.16
CA ILE A 134 -44.07 13.32 3.89
C ILE A 134 -44.82 14.60 3.49
N GLY A 135 -44.54 15.74 4.12
CA GLY A 135 -45.09 17.03 3.70
C GLY A 135 -44.72 17.38 2.25
N THR A 136 -43.46 17.12 1.87
CA THR A 136 -42.96 17.31 0.50
C THR A 136 -43.65 16.36 -0.48
N LEU A 137 -43.83 15.09 -0.10
CA LEU A 137 -44.60 14.12 -0.89
C LEU A 137 -46.02 14.60 -1.19
N LEU A 138 -46.68 15.19 -0.19
CA LEU A 138 -48.05 15.68 -0.32
C LEU A 138 -48.17 16.96 -1.14
N GLN A 139 -47.07 17.59 -1.56
CA GLN A 139 -47.13 18.74 -2.47
C GLN A 139 -47.82 18.35 -3.78
N GLY A 140 -48.83 19.12 -4.17
CA GLY A 140 -49.69 18.84 -5.32
C GLY A 140 -50.74 17.74 -5.09
N ALA A 141 -50.78 17.10 -3.92
CA ALA A 141 -51.90 16.27 -3.48
C ALA A 141 -52.96 17.13 -2.77
N ASN A 142 -54.23 16.70 -2.79
CA ASN A 142 -55.33 17.38 -2.09
C ASN A 142 -55.42 16.97 -0.60
N VAL A 143 -54.26 16.85 0.06
CA VAL A 143 -54.13 16.40 1.47
C VAL A 143 -53.09 17.27 2.17
N SER A 144 -53.46 17.86 3.31
CA SER A 144 -52.55 18.63 4.17
C SER A 144 -51.88 17.74 5.21
N ILE A 145 -50.67 18.11 5.65
CA ILE A 145 -49.94 17.41 6.73
C ILE A 145 -50.72 17.37 8.05
N SER A 146 -51.58 18.36 8.30
CA SER A 146 -52.45 18.45 9.47
C SER A 146 -53.62 17.46 9.44
N GLU A 147 -53.88 16.83 8.28
CA GLU A 147 -54.94 15.83 8.09
C GLU A 147 -54.40 14.39 8.21
N LEU A 148 -53.11 14.22 8.49
CA LEU A 148 -52.47 12.91 8.65
C LEU A 148 -52.62 12.40 10.09
N ASN A 149 -52.76 11.09 10.24
CA ASN A 149 -52.83 10.43 11.54
C ASN A 149 -51.45 9.89 11.93
N TRP A 150 -50.70 10.69 12.68
CA TRP A 150 -49.36 10.31 13.18
C TRP A 150 -49.47 9.36 14.37
N VAL A 151 -48.72 8.26 14.31
CA VAL A 151 -48.62 7.26 15.39
C VAL A 151 -47.18 7.23 15.89
N ASP A 152 -46.98 7.57 17.16
CA ASP A 152 -45.65 7.54 17.78
C ASP A 152 -45.17 6.09 17.95
N ILE A 153 -44.01 5.79 17.37
CA ILE A 153 -43.36 4.48 17.43
C ILE A 153 -42.13 4.58 18.33
N PRO A 154 -42.12 3.93 19.50
CA PRO A 154 -41.00 4.01 20.43
C PRO A 154 -39.75 3.32 19.86
N VAL A 155 -38.62 4.02 19.90
CA VAL A 155 -37.28 3.48 19.57
C VAL A 155 -36.54 3.20 20.88
N VAL A 156 -36.00 1.99 21.06
CA VAL A 156 -35.39 1.57 22.34
C VAL A 156 -34.05 2.28 22.56
N ASN A 157 -33.84 2.85 23.76
CA ASN A 157 -32.67 3.68 24.12
C ASN A 157 -31.29 3.01 24.00
N GLY A 158 -31.20 1.68 23.90
CA GLY A 158 -29.92 0.97 23.68
C GLY A 158 -29.50 0.85 22.21
N GLU A 159 -30.38 1.22 21.28
CA GLU A 159 -30.18 1.13 19.83
C GLU A 159 -30.13 2.54 19.17
N SER A 160 -30.00 3.61 19.97
CA SER A 160 -30.38 4.98 19.58
C SER A 160 -29.32 5.82 18.86
N THR A 161 -28.22 5.22 18.43
CA THR A 161 -27.07 5.87 17.75
C THR A 161 -26.95 5.50 16.27
N ASP A 162 -27.81 4.61 15.77
CA ASP A 162 -27.78 4.05 14.40
C ASP A 162 -29.13 4.25 13.70
N GLY A 163 -29.12 4.79 12.48
CA GLY A 163 -30.33 5.03 11.68
C GLY A 163 -31.06 3.73 11.32
N THR A 164 -30.32 2.63 11.26
CA THR A 164 -30.85 1.27 11.02
C THR A 164 -31.80 0.84 12.14
N ALA A 165 -31.55 1.24 13.39
CA ALA A 165 -32.44 0.94 14.50
C ALA A 165 -33.77 1.71 14.40
N VAL A 166 -33.69 3.00 14.03
CA VAL A 166 -34.87 3.86 13.86
C VAL A 166 -35.78 3.29 12.78
N ILE A 167 -35.24 2.99 11.59
CA ILE A 167 -36.05 2.40 10.53
C ILE A 167 -36.56 1.01 10.89
N ARG A 168 -35.78 0.19 11.60
CA ARG A 168 -36.19 -1.16 12.00
C ARG A 168 -37.41 -1.11 12.91
N ALA A 169 -37.46 -0.16 13.85
CA ALA A 169 -38.64 0.06 14.71
C ALA A 169 -39.88 0.41 13.87
N LEU A 170 -39.74 1.34 12.92
CA LEU A 170 -40.81 1.74 12.01
C LEU A 170 -41.30 0.59 11.11
N ILE A 171 -40.38 -0.16 10.51
CA ILE A 171 -40.71 -1.32 9.67
C ILE A 171 -41.40 -2.42 10.48
N ASN A 172 -40.95 -2.68 11.71
CA ASN A 172 -41.61 -3.65 12.58
C ASN A 172 -43.04 -3.23 12.92
N ALA A 173 -43.29 -1.95 13.19
CA ALA A 173 -44.64 -1.43 13.40
C ALA A 173 -45.52 -1.58 12.15
N LEU A 174 -44.95 -1.32 10.96
CA LEU A 174 -45.64 -1.53 9.69
C LEU A 174 -46.01 -3.00 9.46
N LEU A 175 -45.07 -3.92 9.67
CA LEU A 175 -45.27 -5.37 9.49
C LEU A 175 -46.25 -5.96 10.52
N ARG A 176 -46.39 -5.34 11.70
CA ARG A 176 -47.39 -5.70 12.72
C ARG A 176 -48.75 -5.02 12.50
N SER A 177 -48.90 -4.24 11.42
CA SER A 177 -50.10 -3.47 11.11
C SER A 177 -50.49 -2.47 12.22
N GLU A 178 -49.52 -2.01 13.01
CA GLU A 178 -49.69 -0.92 13.98
C GLU A 178 -49.85 0.42 13.26
N VAL A 179 -49.21 0.54 12.10
CA VAL A 179 -49.28 1.66 11.15
C VAL A 179 -49.50 1.16 9.74
N ASP A 180 -49.99 2.03 8.87
CA ASP A 180 -50.33 1.73 7.47
C ASP A 180 -49.24 2.19 6.49
N ALA A 181 -48.43 3.19 6.89
CA ALA A 181 -47.29 3.69 6.14
C ALA A 181 -46.16 4.17 7.06
N VAL A 182 -44.91 4.09 6.60
CA VAL A 182 -43.74 4.68 7.27
C VAL A 182 -42.82 5.36 6.25
N TYR A 183 -42.06 6.34 6.72
CA TYR A 183 -40.97 6.95 5.95
C TYR A 183 -39.63 6.30 6.30
N GLY A 184 -38.75 6.18 5.31
CA GLY A 184 -37.34 5.87 5.51
C GLY A 184 -36.52 6.39 4.36
N ASP A 185 -35.28 6.81 4.62
CA ASP A 185 -34.32 7.03 3.54
C ASP A 185 -33.89 5.69 2.93
N GLY A 186 -33.45 5.71 1.68
CA GLY A 186 -33.07 4.50 0.95
C GLY A 186 -31.90 3.76 1.59
N LEU A 187 -31.01 4.45 2.30
CA LEU A 187 -29.81 3.86 2.90
C LEU A 187 -30.15 2.92 4.05
N HIS A 188 -31.17 3.25 4.82
CA HIS A 188 -31.60 2.45 5.95
C HIS A 188 -32.80 1.54 5.59
N ALA A 189 -33.64 1.95 4.63
CA ALA A 189 -34.87 1.23 4.28
C ALA A 189 -34.71 0.05 3.30
N TRP A 190 -33.57 -0.07 2.60
CA TRP A 190 -33.45 -1.05 1.50
C TRP A 190 -33.71 -2.50 1.92
N GLN A 191 -33.35 -2.88 3.15
CA GLN A 191 -33.57 -4.23 3.69
C GLN A 191 -35.04 -4.60 3.78
N ALA A 192 -35.93 -3.59 3.85
CA ALA A 192 -37.36 -3.79 3.92
C ALA A 192 -38.03 -3.93 2.54
N LEU A 193 -37.37 -3.52 1.45
CA LEU A 193 -37.93 -3.57 0.08
C LEU A 193 -38.42 -4.95 -0.37
N PRO A 194 -37.83 -6.09 0.05
CA PRO A 194 -38.39 -7.41 -0.24
C PRO A 194 -39.75 -7.68 0.41
N PHE A 195 -40.10 -6.95 1.48
CA PHE A 195 -41.30 -7.19 2.31
C PHE A 195 -42.34 -6.07 2.20
N THR A 196 -41.95 -4.91 1.67
CA THR A 196 -42.82 -3.74 1.50
C THR A 196 -43.04 -3.41 0.03
N LYS A 197 -43.83 -2.38 -0.23
CA LYS A 197 -43.89 -1.68 -1.53
C LYS A 197 -43.70 -0.18 -1.30
N VAL A 198 -43.02 0.49 -2.23
CA VAL A 198 -42.85 1.95 -2.20
C VAL A 198 -44.12 2.59 -2.76
N LEU A 199 -44.65 3.60 -2.08
CA LEU A 199 -45.80 4.38 -2.54
C LEU A 199 -45.37 5.30 -3.69
N GLU A 200 -45.77 4.95 -4.91
CA GLU A 200 -45.44 5.69 -6.14
C GLU A 200 -46.29 6.97 -6.29
N ASP A 201 -45.71 7.99 -6.92
CA ASP A 201 -46.42 9.18 -7.36
C ASP A 201 -46.85 8.95 -8.81
N GLY A 202 -48.15 9.02 -9.12
CA GLY A 202 -48.72 8.66 -10.42
C GLY A 202 -48.36 9.61 -11.59
N ALA A 203 -47.24 10.32 -11.53
CA ALA A 203 -46.71 11.16 -12.59
C ALA A 203 -45.34 10.62 -13.05
N SER A 204 -45.11 10.66 -14.37
CA SER A 204 -43.88 10.26 -15.07
C SER A 204 -42.58 10.49 -14.28
N SER A 205 -41.62 9.60 -14.48
CA SER A 205 -40.27 9.46 -13.88
C SER A 205 -39.34 10.70 -13.82
N GLU A 206 -39.85 11.92 -14.00
CA GLU A 206 -39.12 13.19 -13.97
C GLU A 206 -39.64 14.17 -12.89
N SER A 207 -40.55 13.78 -11.99
CA SER A 207 -40.85 14.58 -10.79
C SER A 207 -39.65 14.54 -9.84
N ALA A 208 -39.14 15.71 -9.43
CA ALA A 208 -37.93 15.88 -8.62
C ALA A 208 -37.69 14.76 -7.59
N PRO A 209 -36.48 14.17 -7.51
CA PRO A 209 -36.23 13.08 -6.59
C PRO A 209 -36.51 13.53 -5.15
N ARG A 210 -37.27 12.71 -4.42
CA ARG A 210 -37.41 12.82 -2.95
C ARG A 210 -36.00 12.69 -2.39
N SER A 211 -35.32 13.80 -2.07
CA SER A 211 -33.97 13.76 -1.53
C SER A 211 -34.02 13.91 0.00
N ALA A 212 -33.76 12.81 0.71
CA ALA A 212 -33.32 12.88 2.09
C ALA A 212 -31.85 13.31 2.07
N ARG A 213 -31.48 14.33 2.85
CA ARG A 213 -30.12 14.88 2.84
C ARG A 213 -29.38 14.42 4.08
N LEU A 214 -28.48 13.48 3.89
CA LEU A 214 -27.58 13.07 4.95
C LEU A 214 -26.40 14.05 5.01
N VAL A 215 -26.36 14.85 6.07
CA VAL A 215 -25.28 15.81 6.31
C VAL A 215 -24.31 15.20 7.31
N ALA A 216 -23.08 14.95 6.85
CA ALA A 216 -22.01 14.39 7.66
C ALA A 216 -20.82 15.35 7.74
N GLY A 217 -20.02 15.21 8.80
CA GLY A 217 -18.84 16.05 9.03
C GLY A 217 -17.60 15.21 9.33
N LEU A 218 -16.44 15.81 9.08
CA LEU A 218 -15.15 15.35 9.58
C LEU A 218 -14.77 16.20 10.79
N ALA A 219 -14.94 15.64 11.98
CA ALA A 219 -14.52 16.23 13.24
C ALA A 219 -13.10 15.75 13.59
N VAL A 220 -12.25 16.64 14.08
CA VAL A 220 -10.91 16.32 14.58
C VAL A 220 -10.74 16.89 15.98
N SER A 221 -10.01 16.18 16.84
CA SER A 221 -9.62 16.72 18.15
C SER A 221 -8.82 18.03 17.98
N GLY A 222 -9.07 19.02 18.84
CA GLY A 222 -8.35 20.30 18.79
C GLY A 222 -6.85 20.12 19.04
N ALA A 223 -6.47 19.16 19.89
CA ALA A 223 -5.08 18.74 20.09
C ALA A 223 -4.39 18.33 18.78
N LEU A 224 -5.00 17.43 17.99
CA LEU A 224 -4.45 16.99 16.70
C LEU A 224 -4.30 18.16 15.72
N LEU A 225 -5.30 19.05 15.68
CA LEU A 225 -5.28 20.21 14.79
C LEU A 225 -4.17 21.22 15.17
N ARG A 226 -3.92 21.43 16.46
CA ARG A 226 -2.85 22.30 16.96
C ARG A 226 -1.47 21.69 16.78
N ASP A 227 -1.31 20.42 17.12
CA ASP A 227 -0.02 19.75 17.19
C ASP A 227 0.46 19.23 15.82
N SER A 228 -0.45 19.01 14.88
CA SER A 228 -0.14 18.42 13.57
C SER A 228 -1.10 18.86 12.46
N HIS A 229 -1.15 20.17 12.24
CA HIS A 229 -1.94 20.81 11.18
C HIS A 229 -1.73 20.21 9.78
N GLU A 230 -0.48 19.87 9.42
CA GLU A 230 -0.15 19.23 8.15
C GLU A 230 -0.81 17.85 8.02
N ILE A 231 -0.85 17.06 9.09
CA ILE A 231 -1.43 15.72 9.08
C ILE A 231 -2.94 15.78 8.88
N VAL A 232 -3.62 16.74 9.53
CA VAL A 232 -5.06 16.96 9.29
C VAL A 232 -5.31 17.39 7.85
N SER A 233 -4.45 18.26 7.30
CA SER A 233 -4.52 18.68 5.89
C SER A 233 -4.33 17.50 4.92
N ARG A 234 -3.42 16.56 5.24
CA ARG A 234 -3.22 15.31 4.49
C ARG A 234 -4.43 14.39 4.55
N ILE A 235 -5.00 14.18 5.74
CA ILE A 235 -6.22 13.37 5.91
C ILE A 235 -7.33 13.93 5.03
N LEU A 236 -7.58 15.24 5.12
CA LEU A 236 -8.58 15.91 4.29
C LEU A 236 -8.27 15.74 2.80
N ALA A 237 -7.03 15.99 2.36
CA ALA A 237 -6.65 15.87 0.96
C ALA A 237 -6.84 14.44 0.41
N HIS A 238 -6.47 13.39 1.15
CA HIS A 238 -6.73 12.00 0.75
C HIS A 238 -8.22 11.67 0.64
N ILE A 239 -9.05 12.21 1.53
CA ILE A 239 -10.51 12.03 1.44
C ILE A 239 -11.06 12.69 0.17
N ARG A 240 -10.59 13.89 -0.18
CA ARG A 240 -10.97 14.58 -1.41
C ARG A 240 -10.46 13.84 -2.66
N LEU A 241 -9.26 13.24 -2.62
CA LEU A 241 -8.77 12.36 -3.69
C LEU A 241 -9.63 11.12 -3.88
N ALA A 242 -10.11 10.52 -2.78
CA ALA A 242 -11.01 9.38 -2.84
C ALA A 242 -12.33 9.75 -3.54
N ALA A 243 -12.89 10.93 -3.23
CA ALA A 243 -14.07 11.45 -3.92
C ALA A 243 -13.82 11.68 -5.43
N GLN A 244 -12.71 12.31 -5.80
CA GLN A 244 -12.31 12.51 -7.21
C GLN A 244 -12.03 11.19 -7.95
N TRP A 245 -11.54 10.17 -7.23
CA TRP A 245 -11.34 8.84 -7.77
C TRP A 245 -12.69 8.16 -8.05
N ALA A 246 -13.65 8.27 -7.13
CA ALA A 246 -14.98 7.69 -7.28
C ALA A 246 -15.74 8.23 -8.50
N ASP A 247 -15.54 9.51 -8.84
CA ASP A 247 -16.13 10.10 -10.06
C ASP A 247 -15.70 9.39 -11.34
N ARG A 248 -14.39 9.07 -11.40
CA ARG A 248 -13.72 8.51 -12.57
C ARG A 248 -13.88 6.99 -12.66
N HIS A 249 -14.22 6.33 -11.55
CA HIS A 249 -14.30 4.88 -11.38
C HIS A 249 -15.64 4.48 -10.75
N ARG A 250 -16.74 4.87 -11.41
CA ARG A 250 -18.08 4.79 -10.82
C ARG A 250 -18.48 3.36 -10.44
N GLU A 251 -18.24 2.39 -11.32
CA GLU A 251 -18.63 0.99 -11.07
C GLU A 251 -17.88 0.40 -9.86
N GLU A 252 -16.60 0.71 -9.74
CA GLU A 252 -15.75 0.26 -8.64
C GLU A 252 -16.09 0.98 -7.34
N ALA A 253 -16.32 2.30 -7.38
CA ALA A 253 -16.76 3.07 -6.23
C ALA A 253 -18.11 2.55 -5.72
N ASP A 254 -19.05 2.28 -6.61
CA ASP A 254 -20.35 1.71 -6.30
C ASP A 254 -20.19 0.34 -5.61
N SER A 255 -19.27 -0.50 -6.09
CA SER A 255 -18.94 -1.79 -5.47
C SER A 255 -18.34 -1.63 -4.07
N LEU A 256 -17.39 -0.72 -3.89
CA LEU A 256 -16.74 -0.48 -2.59
C LEU A 256 -17.74 0.06 -1.56
N LEU A 257 -18.54 1.06 -1.95
CA LEU A 257 -19.56 1.63 -1.08
C LEU A 257 -20.63 0.60 -0.72
N SER A 258 -21.12 -0.16 -1.71
CA SER A 258 -22.06 -1.26 -1.48
C SER A 258 -21.54 -2.24 -0.42
N SER A 259 -20.25 -2.58 -0.48
CA SER A 259 -19.59 -3.45 0.51
C SER A 259 -19.49 -2.80 1.90
N GLN A 260 -19.28 -1.49 2.01
CA GLN A 260 -19.17 -0.79 3.30
C GLN A 260 -20.48 -0.86 4.09
N ILE A 261 -21.61 -0.67 3.41
CA ILE A 261 -22.95 -0.59 4.04
C ILE A 261 -23.76 -1.88 3.91
N GLY A 262 -23.17 -2.95 3.34
CA GLY A 262 -23.84 -4.23 3.12
C GLY A 262 -25.00 -4.19 2.13
N LEU A 263 -25.08 -3.17 1.26
CA LEU A 263 -26.15 -2.99 0.28
C LEU A 263 -25.86 -3.78 -1.01
N PRO A 264 -26.80 -4.57 -1.54
CA PRO A 264 -26.65 -5.20 -2.85
C PRO A 264 -26.44 -4.16 -3.96
N GLN A 265 -25.42 -4.34 -4.79
CA GLN A 265 -25.01 -3.37 -5.82
C GLN A 265 -26.16 -2.99 -6.78
N ASN A 266 -27.05 -3.92 -7.09
CA ASN A 266 -28.22 -3.68 -7.95
C ASN A 266 -29.27 -2.75 -7.33
N LEU A 267 -29.19 -2.48 -6.02
CA LEU A 267 -30.07 -1.56 -5.30
C LEU A 267 -29.43 -0.20 -5.05
N LEU A 268 -28.14 0.00 -5.35
CA LEU A 268 -27.45 1.26 -5.07
C LEU A 268 -28.13 2.47 -5.75
N GLY A 269 -28.55 2.33 -7.01
CA GLY A 269 -29.29 3.38 -7.73
C GLY A 269 -30.72 3.62 -7.24
N SER A 270 -31.23 2.79 -6.32
CA SER A 270 -32.50 3.02 -5.61
C SER A 270 -32.30 3.69 -4.24
N VAL A 271 -31.04 3.85 -3.82
CA VAL A 271 -30.63 4.40 -2.53
C VAL A 271 -29.94 5.75 -2.69
N LEU A 272 -28.92 5.82 -3.55
CA LEU A 272 -28.14 7.02 -3.82
C LEU A 272 -28.64 7.70 -5.10
N THR A 273 -28.71 9.03 -5.07
CA THR A 273 -29.00 9.82 -6.27
C THR A 273 -27.78 9.90 -7.21
N SER A 274 -28.00 10.26 -8.47
CA SER A 274 -26.93 10.34 -9.46
C SER A 274 -25.93 11.46 -9.15
N ASN A 275 -24.62 11.12 -9.10
CA ASN A 275 -23.43 11.96 -8.93
C ASN A 275 -22.78 11.89 -7.53
N LEU A 276 -22.04 10.82 -7.29
CA LEU A 276 -21.40 10.46 -6.03
C LEU A 276 -20.21 11.37 -5.66
N SER A 277 -19.42 11.84 -6.63
CA SER A 277 -18.21 12.65 -6.38
C SER A 277 -18.51 13.96 -5.65
N ASN A 278 -19.50 14.71 -6.15
CA ASN A 278 -19.95 15.96 -5.53
C ASN A 278 -20.53 15.75 -4.12
N GLN A 279 -21.05 14.55 -3.86
CA GLN A 279 -21.69 14.19 -2.59
C GLN A 279 -20.67 13.72 -1.54
N LEU A 280 -19.62 13.01 -1.97
CA LEU A 280 -18.54 12.50 -1.12
C LEU A 280 -17.44 13.53 -0.83
N ASP A 281 -17.22 14.55 -1.67
CA ASP A 281 -16.17 15.53 -1.39
C ASP A 281 -16.34 16.16 0.01
N LEU A 282 -15.27 16.68 0.62
CA LEU A 282 -15.30 17.35 1.92
C LEU A 282 -14.79 18.79 1.80
N ASP A 283 -15.70 19.74 2.01
CA ASP A 283 -15.43 21.17 1.92
C ASP A 283 -16.21 21.95 2.98
N LEU A 284 -15.91 23.25 3.10
CA LEU A 284 -16.60 24.19 3.97
C LEU A 284 -17.25 25.32 3.18
N THR A 285 -17.86 24.99 2.05
CA THR A 285 -18.63 25.95 1.24
C THR A 285 -19.81 26.51 2.05
N PRO A 286 -20.26 27.75 1.76
CA PRO A 286 -21.42 28.34 2.43
C PRO A 286 -22.68 27.47 2.36
N ALA A 287 -22.85 26.71 1.27
CA ALA A 287 -23.99 25.80 1.10
C ALA A 287 -23.95 24.62 2.10
N ARG A 288 -22.78 24.00 2.29
CA ARG A 288 -22.62 22.88 3.23
C ARG A 288 -22.72 23.30 4.69
N ILE A 289 -22.15 24.45 5.03
CA ILE A 289 -22.32 25.04 6.37
C ILE A 289 -23.80 25.33 6.65
N LYS A 290 -24.53 25.88 5.67
CA LYS A 290 -25.97 26.11 5.80
C LYS A 290 -26.75 24.80 5.98
N ALA A 291 -26.37 23.73 5.28
CA ALA A 291 -26.98 22.42 5.47
C ALA A 291 -26.73 21.88 6.89
N TRP A 292 -25.51 21.99 7.39
CA TRP A 292 -25.15 21.64 8.76
C TRP A 292 -25.94 22.42 9.81
N THR A 293 -26.00 23.76 9.68
CA THR A 293 -26.74 24.59 10.65
C THR A 293 -28.25 24.36 10.59
N LYS A 294 -28.79 23.95 9.43
CA LYS A 294 -30.20 23.50 9.32
C LYS A 294 -30.46 22.31 10.25
N VAL A 295 -29.59 21.29 10.26
CA VAL A 295 -29.74 20.11 11.14
C VAL A 295 -29.77 20.53 12.62
N ARG A 296 -28.86 21.40 13.04
CA ARG A 296 -28.87 21.95 14.41
C ARG A 296 -30.19 22.68 14.73
N GLY A 297 -30.71 23.47 13.78
CA GLY A 297 -31.99 24.15 13.92
C GLY A 297 -33.17 23.19 14.03
N SER A 298 -33.18 22.11 13.24
CA SER A 298 -34.18 21.04 13.31
C SER A 298 -34.19 20.35 14.67
N LEU A 299 -33.02 20.04 15.22
CA LEU A 299 -32.89 19.45 16.56
C LEU A 299 -33.37 20.39 17.66
N ALA A 300 -33.07 21.69 17.54
CA ALA A 300 -33.56 22.70 18.48
C ALA A 300 -35.09 22.84 18.46
N ALA A 301 -35.72 22.68 17.30
CA ALA A 301 -37.19 22.66 17.18
C ALA A 301 -37.82 21.46 17.91
N GLU A 302 -37.09 20.33 18.01
CA GLU A 302 -37.46 19.14 18.79
C GLU A 302 -36.97 19.18 20.25
N GLY A 303 -36.57 20.37 20.72
CA GLY A 303 -36.17 20.62 22.11
C GLY A 303 -34.77 20.14 22.48
N LEU A 304 -33.90 19.84 21.51
CA LEU A 304 -32.49 19.53 21.73
C LEU A 304 -31.62 20.75 21.40
N THR A 305 -31.18 21.46 22.43
CA THR A 305 -30.26 22.58 22.30
C THR A 305 -28.85 22.18 22.75
N PHE A 306 -27.86 22.48 21.93
CA PHE A 306 -26.44 22.27 22.24
C PHE A 306 -25.81 23.61 22.65
N GLY A 307 -25.08 23.61 23.75
CA GLY A 307 -24.29 24.72 24.31
C GLY A 307 -23.01 25.03 23.54
N ILE A 308 -22.67 24.26 22.50
CA ILE A 308 -21.65 24.64 21.51
C ILE A 308 -21.97 26.02 20.93
N GLY A 309 -20.97 26.90 20.81
CA GLY A 309 -21.15 28.29 20.36
C GLY A 309 -21.71 28.44 18.93
N SER A 310 -21.46 29.59 18.29
CA SER A 310 -21.76 29.76 16.86
C SER A 310 -20.93 28.78 16.01
N GLU A 311 -21.32 28.57 14.75
CA GLU A 311 -20.54 27.77 13.79
C GLU A 311 -19.08 28.25 13.66
N GLU A 312 -18.82 29.54 13.87
CA GLU A 312 -17.47 30.13 13.90
C GLU A 312 -16.59 29.55 15.03
N THR A 313 -17.19 28.97 16.06
CA THR A 313 -16.48 28.43 17.24
C THR A 313 -15.95 27.01 17.00
N TYR A 314 -16.64 26.22 16.18
CA TYR A 314 -16.33 24.80 15.98
C TYR A 314 -16.08 24.41 14.53
N ILE A 315 -16.32 25.27 13.55
CA ILE A 315 -15.89 25.05 12.16
C ILE A 315 -14.53 25.69 11.95
N ASP A 316 -13.54 24.89 11.56
CA ASP A 316 -12.17 25.34 11.32
C ASP A 316 -11.80 25.21 9.84
N ARG A 317 -11.43 26.34 9.22
CA ARG A 317 -11.06 26.42 7.80
C ARG A 317 -9.56 26.32 7.54
N SER A 318 -8.74 26.30 8.59
CA SER A 318 -7.29 26.51 8.49
C SER A 318 -6.58 25.45 7.65
N VAL A 319 -7.14 24.24 7.54
CA VAL A 319 -6.57 23.10 6.79
C VAL A 319 -7.06 23.02 5.34
N GLN A 320 -8.10 23.79 4.95
CA GLN A 320 -8.73 23.68 3.63
C GLN A 320 -7.77 24.07 2.50
N ASP A 321 -7.11 25.23 2.64
CA ASP A 321 -6.18 25.74 1.62
C ASP A 321 -4.94 24.84 1.49
N SER A 322 -4.42 24.32 2.62
CA SER A 322 -3.27 23.42 2.63
C SER A 322 -3.61 22.08 1.97
N ALA A 323 -4.79 21.53 2.26
CA ALA A 323 -5.27 20.32 1.60
C ALA A 323 -5.40 20.53 0.08
N GLU A 324 -5.98 21.64 -0.37
CA GLU A 324 -6.06 21.99 -1.79
C GLU A 324 -4.68 22.14 -2.45
N GLU A 325 -3.72 22.79 -1.78
CA GLU A 325 -2.36 22.91 -2.29
C GLU A 325 -1.70 21.54 -2.51
N MET A 326 -1.91 20.59 -1.60
CA MET A 326 -1.38 19.23 -1.73
C MET A 326 -1.93 18.51 -2.97
N LEU A 327 -3.22 18.71 -3.27
CA LEU A 327 -3.89 18.18 -4.46
C LEU A 327 -3.31 18.78 -5.74
N VAL A 328 -3.25 20.12 -5.82
CA VAL A 328 -2.79 20.84 -7.02
C VAL A 328 -1.30 20.59 -7.30
N ALA A 329 -0.48 20.50 -6.26
CA ALA A 329 0.96 20.27 -6.40
C ALA A 329 1.32 18.79 -6.68
N ASN A 330 0.33 17.89 -6.76
CA ASN A 330 0.52 16.44 -6.95
C ASN A 330 1.51 15.85 -5.91
N ARG A 331 1.40 16.32 -4.65
CA ARG A 331 2.26 15.92 -3.53
C ARG A 331 1.85 14.59 -2.89
N LEU A 332 0.67 14.07 -3.26
CA LEU A 332 0.12 12.83 -2.76
C LEU A 332 0.07 11.80 -3.88
N GLU A 333 0.25 10.52 -3.53
CA GLU A 333 0.00 9.45 -4.49
C GLU A 333 -1.50 9.36 -4.79
N LEU A 334 -1.83 9.26 -6.08
CA LEU A 334 -3.21 9.09 -6.51
C LEU A 334 -3.69 7.68 -6.18
N PRO A 335 -4.95 7.50 -5.75
CA PRO A 335 -5.55 6.18 -5.63
C PRO A 335 -5.44 5.42 -6.95
N GLN A 336 -4.78 4.27 -6.91
CA GLN A 336 -4.57 3.41 -8.08
C GLN A 336 -5.65 2.35 -8.19
N PHE A 337 -5.76 1.75 -9.38
CA PHE A 337 -6.61 0.59 -9.59
C PHE A 337 -5.98 -0.64 -8.90
N GLY A 338 -6.67 -1.16 -7.87
CA GLY A 338 -6.24 -2.30 -7.07
C GLY A 338 -5.93 -1.92 -5.63
N ARG A 339 -6.22 -2.84 -4.68
CA ARG A 339 -5.96 -2.60 -3.26
C ARG A 339 -4.47 -2.40 -3.02
N VAL A 340 -4.13 -1.33 -2.28
CA VAL A 340 -2.79 -1.14 -1.74
C VAL A 340 -2.42 -2.40 -0.94
N SER A 341 -1.14 -2.78 -0.99
CA SER A 341 -0.63 -3.90 -0.21
C SER A 341 -1.09 -3.82 1.24
N ARG A 342 -1.54 -4.96 1.80
CA ARG A 342 -1.88 -5.03 3.23
C ARG A 342 -0.72 -4.52 4.10
N TYR A 343 0.52 -4.77 3.70
CA TYR A 343 1.70 -4.36 4.47
C TYR A 343 2.11 -2.91 4.25
N ALA A 344 1.46 -2.19 3.34
CA ALA A 344 1.51 -0.74 3.35
C ALA A 344 0.62 -0.17 4.46
N GLN A 345 -0.39 -0.91 4.90
CA GLN A 345 -1.37 -0.47 5.91
C GLN A 345 -1.09 -1.00 7.31
N GLN A 346 -0.43 -2.15 7.43
CA GLN A 346 -0.03 -2.74 8.71
C GLN A 346 1.39 -3.35 8.67
N ASP A 347 1.98 -3.61 9.83
CA ASP A 347 3.27 -4.30 9.92
C ASP A 347 3.16 -5.80 9.60
N VAL A 348 4.28 -6.37 9.17
CA VAL A 348 4.42 -7.83 9.09
C VAL A 348 4.40 -8.40 10.53
N PRO A 349 3.60 -9.44 10.81
CA PRO A 349 3.53 -10.04 12.14
C PRO A 349 4.91 -10.43 12.69
N ALA A 350 5.14 -10.16 13.98
CA ALA A 350 6.40 -10.48 14.66
C ALA A 350 6.79 -11.97 14.54
N SER A 351 5.79 -12.86 14.54
CA SER A 351 5.96 -14.32 14.40
C SER A 351 6.71 -14.72 13.13
N TYR A 352 6.59 -13.97 12.02
CA TYR A 352 7.36 -14.27 10.82
C TYR A 352 8.88 -14.18 11.07
N PHE A 353 9.31 -13.30 11.98
CA PHE A 353 10.71 -13.07 12.29
C PHE A 353 11.20 -13.87 13.52
N GLU A 354 10.31 -14.23 14.43
CA GLU A 354 10.63 -15.00 15.64
C GLU A 354 10.62 -16.51 15.39
N ASP A 355 9.61 -17.01 14.65
CA ASP A 355 9.42 -18.43 14.36
C ASP A 355 10.27 -18.86 13.16
N ARG A 356 11.59 -18.74 13.30
CA ARG A 356 12.54 -19.16 12.27
C ARG A 356 12.99 -20.59 12.49
N PRO A 357 12.70 -21.51 11.56
CA PRO A 357 13.35 -22.81 11.59
C PRO A 357 14.85 -22.65 11.37
N LYS A 358 15.62 -23.51 12.02
CA LYS A 358 17.07 -23.52 11.89
C LYS A 358 17.45 -23.79 10.43
N ALA A 359 18.24 -22.90 9.85
CA ALA A 359 18.74 -23.07 8.49
C ALA A 359 19.69 -24.27 8.38
N HIS A 360 19.64 -24.95 7.24
CA HIS A 360 20.67 -25.91 6.85
C HIS A 360 22.02 -25.21 6.65
N ILE A 361 23.13 -25.89 6.98
CA ILE A 361 24.47 -25.36 6.74
C ILE A 361 25.05 -26.10 5.55
N ILE A 362 25.15 -25.40 4.43
CA ILE A 362 25.79 -25.90 3.21
C ILE A 362 27.28 -26.16 3.49
N ALA A 363 27.81 -27.28 3.00
CA ALA A 363 29.18 -27.72 3.23
C ALA A 363 30.10 -27.56 2.01
N SER A 364 29.55 -27.48 0.78
CA SER A 364 30.35 -27.32 -0.45
C SER A 364 29.65 -26.54 -1.56
N ASP A 365 30.40 -26.19 -2.59
CA ASP A 365 29.90 -25.55 -3.81
C ASP A 365 28.88 -26.44 -4.55
N GLU A 366 29.12 -27.74 -4.62
CA GLU A 366 28.19 -28.71 -5.25
C GLU A 366 26.86 -28.78 -4.51
N GLU A 367 26.91 -28.79 -3.17
CA GLU A 367 25.72 -28.77 -2.34
C GLU A 367 24.96 -27.44 -2.48
N ALA A 368 25.65 -26.31 -2.58
CA ALA A 368 25.03 -25.01 -2.84
C ALA A 368 24.22 -25.03 -4.15
N ILE A 369 24.82 -25.55 -5.22
CA ILE A 369 24.17 -25.64 -6.54
C ILE A 369 22.96 -26.59 -6.49
N GLU A 370 23.04 -27.71 -5.78
CA GLU A 370 21.93 -28.65 -5.67
C GLU A 370 20.78 -28.10 -4.79
N ALA A 371 21.11 -27.41 -3.70
CA ALA A 371 20.14 -26.68 -2.90
C ALA A 371 19.44 -25.58 -3.73
N ALA A 372 20.20 -24.85 -4.54
CA ALA A 372 19.67 -23.83 -5.44
C ALA A 372 18.72 -24.42 -6.48
N ARG A 373 19.08 -25.56 -7.09
CA ARG A 373 18.24 -26.29 -8.03
C ARG A 373 16.94 -26.73 -7.38
N THR A 374 17.02 -27.39 -6.22
CA THR A 374 15.86 -27.87 -5.47
C THR A 374 14.93 -26.71 -5.10
N PHE A 375 15.50 -25.60 -4.63
CA PHE A 375 14.73 -24.41 -4.28
C PHE A 375 14.07 -23.79 -5.52
N ALA A 376 14.81 -23.59 -6.60
CA ALA A 376 14.31 -23.03 -7.86
C ALA A 376 13.14 -23.86 -8.43
N ASP A 377 13.28 -25.19 -8.44
CA ASP A 377 12.22 -26.11 -8.89
C ASP A 377 10.95 -25.99 -8.02
N SER A 378 11.10 -25.76 -6.72
CA SER A 378 9.97 -25.62 -5.79
C SER A 378 9.14 -24.34 -5.99
N ILE A 379 9.75 -23.28 -6.54
CA ILE A 379 9.10 -21.95 -6.67
C ILE A 379 8.67 -21.60 -8.10
N LYS A 380 9.23 -22.30 -9.11
CA LYS A 380 9.06 -21.98 -10.53
C LYS A 380 7.60 -22.03 -10.99
N ALA A 381 6.84 -23.02 -10.53
CA ALA A 381 5.45 -23.22 -10.94
C ALA A 381 4.53 -22.05 -10.52
N SER A 382 4.77 -21.45 -9.36
CA SER A 382 3.94 -20.37 -8.79
C SER A 382 4.44 -18.96 -9.13
N ALA A 383 5.65 -18.81 -9.69
CA ALA A 383 6.27 -17.51 -9.98
C ALA A 383 5.42 -16.58 -10.85
N SER A 384 4.82 -17.11 -11.93
CA SER A 384 3.93 -16.33 -12.80
C SER A 384 2.68 -15.83 -12.06
N GLY A 385 2.12 -16.64 -11.16
CA GLY A 385 0.98 -16.25 -10.33
C GLY A 385 1.35 -15.19 -9.30
N ARG A 386 2.52 -15.33 -8.65
CA ARG A 386 3.04 -14.33 -7.71
C ARG A 386 3.26 -12.98 -8.37
N ASP A 387 3.86 -12.91 -9.55
CA ASP A 387 4.06 -11.66 -10.28
C ASP A 387 2.72 -11.00 -10.66
N ARG A 388 1.80 -11.76 -11.29
CA ARG A 388 0.49 -11.23 -11.73
C ARG A 388 -0.29 -10.65 -10.56
N HIS A 389 -0.44 -11.43 -9.49
CA HIS A 389 -1.28 -11.06 -8.35
C HIS A 389 -0.51 -10.32 -7.24
N ARG A 390 0.77 -9.99 -7.48
CA ARG A 390 1.68 -9.37 -6.49
C ARG A 390 1.64 -10.09 -5.13
N ILE A 391 1.70 -11.43 -5.16
CA ILE A 391 1.77 -12.25 -3.94
C ILE A 391 3.21 -12.19 -3.43
N LEU A 392 3.41 -11.53 -2.30
CA LEU A 392 4.73 -11.35 -1.69
C LEU A 392 5.28 -12.71 -1.20
N PRO A 393 6.55 -13.06 -1.54
CA PRO A 393 7.11 -14.39 -1.38
C PRO A 393 7.57 -14.71 0.05
N PHE A 394 6.74 -14.49 1.07
CA PHE A 394 7.10 -14.79 2.46
C PHE A 394 7.44 -16.27 2.66
N ASP A 395 6.63 -17.17 2.07
CA ASP A 395 6.84 -18.61 2.21
C ASP A 395 8.07 -19.09 1.42
N GLU A 396 8.29 -18.54 0.22
CA GLU A 396 9.47 -18.86 -0.57
C GLU A 396 10.77 -18.33 0.07
N LEU A 397 10.77 -17.13 0.66
CA LEU A 397 11.94 -16.61 1.35
C LEU A 397 12.24 -17.38 2.63
N ARG A 398 11.22 -17.90 3.32
CA ARG A 398 11.42 -18.83 4.44
C ARG A 398 12.12 -20.11 3.97
N LYS A 399 11.66 -20.72 2.87
CA LYS A 399 12.30 -21.90 2.26
C LYS A 399 13.73 -21.63 1.80
N LEU A 400 14.00 -20.45 1.24
CA LEU A 400 15.36 -20.01 0.86
C LEU A 400 16.29 -19.96 2.08
N SER A 401 15.76 -19.49 3.21
CA SER A 401 16.51 -19.45 4.47
C SER A 401 16.75 -20.86 5.00
N GLU A 402 15.71 -21.70 5.05
CA GLU A 402 15.78 -23.10 5.49
C GLU A 402 16.79 -23.92 4.69
N SER A 403 16.91 -23.69 3.39
CA SER A 403 17.84 -24.43 2.52
C SER A 403 19.31 -24.06 2.74
N GLY A 404 19.61 -23.05 3.57
CA GLY A 404 20.97 -22.58 3.84
C GLY A 404 21.54 -21.63 2.80
N LEU A 405 20.77 -21.27 1.76
CA LEU A 405 21.24 -20.45 0.65
C LEU A 405 21.51 -18.99 1.03
N ASN A 406 21.02 -18.53 2.18
CA ASN A 406 21.40 -17.22 2.74
C ASN A 406 22.84 -17.23 3.31
N GLY A 407 23.35 -18.40 3.73
CA GLY A 407 24.65 -18.53 4.37
C GLY A 407 25.85 -18.60 3.42
N LEU A 408 25.65 -18.53 2.09
CA LEU A 408 26.66 -18.90 1.09
C LEU A 408 28.01 -18.18 1.24
N LEU A 409 27.98 -16.89 1.59
CA LEU A 409 29.17 -16.06 1.74
C LEU A 409 29.70 -15.98 3.17
N VAL A 410 29.07 -16.66 4.13
CA VAL A 410 29.59 -16.70 5.50
C VAL A 410 30.93 -17.46 5.51
N PRO A 411 32.03 -16.86 6.01
CA PRO A 411 33.34 -17.50 5.98
C PRO A 411 33.40 -18.79 6.79
N LYS A 412 34.24 -19.73 6.34
CA LYS A 412 34.44 -21.05 7.00
C LYS A 412 34.83 -20.95 8.47
N GLN A 413 35.63 -19.95 8.84
CA GLN A 413 36.04 -19.75 10.25
C GLN A 413 34.88 -19.37 11.18
N TYR A 414 33.75 -18.90 10.64
CA TYR A 414 32.52 -18.62 11.38
C TYR A 414 31.44 -19.69 11.15
N GLY A 415 31.79 -20.85 10.57
CA GLY A 415 30.89 -22.00 10.41
C GLY A 415 30.08 -22.02 9.11
N GLY A 416 30.30 -21.08 8.18
CA GLY A 416 29.65 -21.08 6.87
C GLY A 416 30.44 -21.80 5.76
N PRO A 417 29.85 -21.95 4.57
CA PRO A 417 30.51 -22.59 3.42
C PRO A 417 31.62 -21.74 2.78
N GLY A 418 31.46 -20.41 2.73
CA GLY A 418 32.34 -19.50 1.99
C GLY A 418 32.54 -19.95 0.54
N VAL A 419 31.44 -20.11 -0.20
CA VAL A 419 31.43 -20.69 -1.55
C VAL A 419 32.24 -19.87 -2.56
N SER A 420 32.68 -20.51 -3.65
CA SER A 420 33.32 -19.80 -4.76
C SER A 420 32.38 -18.81 -5.45
N THR A 421 32.95 -17.83 -6.16
CA THR A 421 32.13 -16.89 -6.96
C THR A 421 31.35 -17.64 -8.05
N ALA A 422 31.92 -18.72 -8.61
CA ALA A 422 31.25 -19.58 -9.58
C ALA A 422 29.98 -20.23 -9.02
N ALA A 423 30.04 -20.82 -7.82
CA ALA A 423 28.86 -21.41 -7.18
C ALA A 423 27.81 -20.35 -6.81
N LEU A 424 28.26 -19.16 -6.40
CA LEU A 424 27.37 -18.03 -6.13
C LEU A 424 26.59 -17.60 -7.38
N ILE A 425 27.26 -17.36 -8.51
CA ILE A 425 26.58 -16.89 -9.73
C ILE A 425 25.62 -17.94 -10.28
N GLU A 426 25.96 -19.23 -10.18
CA GLU A 426 25.10 -20.31 -10.64
C GLU A 426 23.83 -20.40 -9.79
N THR A 427 23.97 -20.28 -8.47
CA THR A 427 22.83 -20.20 -7.54
C THR A 427 21.89 -19.05 -7.93
N PHE A 428 22.43 -17.84 -8.08
CA PHE A 428 21.63 -16.66 -8.42
C PHE A 428 20.94 -16.80 -9.78
N LYS A 429 21.64 -17.33 -10.79
CA LYS A 429 21.09 -17.59 -12.12
C LYS A 429 19.91 -18.56 -12.05
N MET A 430 20.04 -19.68 -11.33
CA MET A 430 18.97 -20.68 -11.18
C MET A 430 17.74 -20.10 -10.46
N ILE A 431 17.96 -19.36 -9.36
CA ILE A 431 16.88 -18.72 -8.62
C ILE A 431 16.19 -17.68 -9.48
N SER A 432 16.93 -16.81 -10.17
CA SER A 432 16.36 -15.77 -11.01
C SER A 432 15.67 -16.28 -12.26
N GLU A 433 16.09 -17.42 -12.80
CA GLU A 433 15.36 -18.10 -13.87
C GLU A 433 13.97 -18.58 -13.38
N ALA A 434 13.87 -19.04 -12.14
CA ALA A 434 12.61 -19.47 -11.56
C ALA A 434 11.74 -18.27 -11.12
N ASP A 435 12.32 -17.30 -10.41
CA ASP A 435 11.69 -16.07 -9.94
C ASP A 435 12.74 -14.95 -9.76
N ALA A 436 12.74 -14.00 -10.68
CA ALA A 436 13.70 -12.89 -10.70
C ALA A 436 13.61 -11.95 -9.49
N SER A 437 12.44 -11.84 -8.85
CA SER A 437 12.26 -10.98 -7.67
C SER A 437 12.93 -11.60 -6.45
N ILE A 438 12.80 -12.92 -6.27
CA ILE A 438 13.50 -13.64 -5.19
C ILE A 438 15.02 -13.56 -5.38
N GLY A 439 15.50 -13.73 -6.63
CA GLY A 439 16.92 -13.55 -6.93
C GLY A 439 17.44 -12.15 -6.59
N GLN A 440 16.67 -11.09 -6.92
CA GLN A 440 17.05 -9.72 -6.55
C GLN A 440 17.00 -9.46 -5.04
N ILE A 441 15.98 -9.97 -4.33
CA ILE A 441 15.88 -9.84 -2.86
C ILE A 441 17.13 -10.42 -2.19
N SER A 442 17.56 -11.60 -2.64
CA SER A 442 18.73 -12.30 -2.10
C SER A 442 20.05 -11.54 -2.32
N GLN A 443 20.17 -10.75 -3.40
CA GLN A 443 21.40 -10.04 -3.76
C GLN A 443 21.84 -9.08 -2.65
N ASN A 444 20.90 -8.30 -2.11
CA ASN A 444 21.19 -7.33 -1.06
C ASN A 444 21.61 -8.01 0.25
N HIS A 445 21.07 -9.19 0.54
CA HIS A 445 21.50 -9.95 1.69
C HIS A 445 22.99 -10.32 1.59
N HIS A 446 23.37 -10.93 0.47
CA HIS A 446 24.72 -11.45 0.25
C HIS A 446 25.79 -10.36 0.18
N ILE A 447 25.48 -9.20 -0.41
CA ILE A 447 26.42 -8.07 -0.41
C ILE A 447 26.68 -7.57 1.03
N PHE A 448 25.67 -7.56 1.90
CA PHE A 448 25.86 -7.15 3.30
C PHE A 448 26.55 -8.20 4.17
N VAL A 449 26.43 -9.49 3.86
CA VAL A 449 27.30 -10.53 4.44
C VAL A 449 28.77 -10.19 4.14
N LYS A 450 29.08 -9.78 2.91
CA LYS A 450 30.45 -9.40 2.52
C LYS A 450 30.91 -8.07 3.13
N VAL A 451 30.01 -7.08 3.23
CA VAL A 451 30.32 -5.82 3.92
C VAL A 451 30.70 -6.10 5.38
N LEU A 452 29.89 -6.87 6.10
CA LEU A 452 30.18 -7.29 7.48
C LEU A 452 31.53 -8.00 7.61
N GLU A 453 31.87 -8.89 6.68
CA GLU A 453 33.16 -9.58 6.69
C GLU A 453 34.35 -8.61 6.61
N VAL A 454 34.24 -7.56 5.80
CA VAL A 454 35.35 -6.64 5.54
C VAL A 454 35.41 -5.50 6.56
N SER A 455 34.28 -5.00 7.04
CA SER A 455 34.22 -3.82 7.93
C SER A 455 33.88 -4.13 9.39
N GLY A 456 33.41 -5.33 9.71
CA GLY A 456 33.00 -5.67 11.08
C GLY A 456 34.17 -5.93 12.04
N THR A 457 33.96 -5.69 13.33
CA THR A 457 34.81 -6.24 14.40
C THR A 457 34.60 -7.74 14.55
N GLU A 458 35.46 -8.43 15.29
CA GLU A 458 35.32 -9.88 15.51
C GLU A 458 34.06 -10.22 16.30
N GLU A 459 33.65 -9.36 17.24
CA GLU A 459 32.39 -9.51 17.99
C GLU A 459 31.19 -9.36 17.06
N GLN A 460 31.19 -8.34 16.20
CA GLN A 460 30.13 -8.12 15.21
C GLN A 460 30.02 -9.29 14.24
N LYS A 461 31.14 -9.76 13.68
CA LYS A 461 31.18 -10.91 12.76
C LYS A 461 30.63 -12.16 13.44
N THR A 462 31.11 -12.46 14.64
CA THR A 462 30.67 -13.65 15.39
C THR A 462 29.16 -13.62 15.62
N PHE A 463 28.62 -12.49 16.09
CA PHE A 463 27.19 -12.35 16.36
C PHE A 463 26.35 -12.45 15.08
N PHE A 464 26.65 -11.62 14.07
CA PHE A 464 25.79 -11.53 12.89
C PHE A 464 25.92 -12.74 11.96
N PHE A 465 27.09 -13.37 11.84
CA PHE A 465 27.20 -14.61 11.08
C PHE A 465 26.46 -15.77 11.74
N ASP A 466 26.47 -15.87 13.07
CA ASP A 466 25.62 -16.84 13.78
C ASP A 466 24.13 -16.57 13.52
N GLN A 467 23.69 -15.30 13.57
CA GLN A 467 22.31 -14.95 13.21
C GLN A 467 21.95 -15.39 11.78
N ILE A 468 22.84 -15.18 10.80
CA ILE A 468 22.61 -15.58 9.41
C ILE A 468 22.53 -17.11 9.28
N LEU A 469 23.43 -17.85 9.95
CA LEU A 469 23.41 -19.31 9.97
C LEU A 469 22.20 -19.89 10.74
N GLN A 470 21.55 -19.09 11.58
CA GLN A 470 20.25 -19.39 12.18
C GLN A 470 19.05 -18.97 11.32
N GLY A 471 19.30 -18.46 10.11
CA GLY A 471 18.27 -18.11 9.13
C GLY A 471 17.82 -16.65 9.16
N ALA A 472 18.57 -15.75 9.81
CA ALA A 472 18.32 -14.32 9.72
C ALA A 472 18.71 -13.77 8.35
N GLN A 473 17.86 -12.88 7.83
CA GLN A 473 18.08 -12.20 6.55
C GLN A 473 18.34 -10.71 6.76
N PHE A 474 19.20 -10.15 5.91
CA PHE A 474 19.39 -8.70 5.74
C PHE A 474 18.52 -8.18 4.58
N GLY A 475 17.98 -6.98 4.74
CA GLY A 475 17.25 -6.26 3.69
C GLY A 475 17.69 -4.80 3.71
N ASN A 476 18.10 -4.26 2.56
CA ASN A 476 18.84 -3.00 2.55
C ASN A 476 17.92 -1.77 2.65
N ALA A 477 18.48 -0.65 3.10
CA ALA A 477 17.84 0.67 3.06
C ALA A 477 18.91 1.75 2.77
N LEU A 478 19.28 1.88 1.49
CA LEU A 478 20.46 2.64 1.07
C LEU A 478 20.09 3.96 0.41
N SER A 479 19.28 3.88 -0.63
CA SER A 479 18.93 5.00 -1.50
C SER A 479 17.83 5.88 -0.91
N GLU A 480 17.74 7.11 -1.40
CA GLU A 480 16.77 8.11 -0.97
C GLU A 480 16.15 8.77 -2.22
N ARG A 481 14.86 9.13 -2.16
CA ARG A 481 14.19 9.92 -3.20
C ARG A 481 14.32 11.41 -2.88
N GLY A 482 14.42 12.24 -3.92
CA GLY A 482 14.39 13.71 -3.79
C GLY A 482 15.74 14.40 -3.59
N ASN A 483 16.83 13.65 -3.43
CA ASN A 483 18.17 14.24 -3.28
C ASN A 483 18.75 14.66 -4.64
N LYS A 484 19.65 15.66 -4.62
CA LYS A 484 20.29 16.20 -5.83
C LYS A 484 21.20 15.19 -6.54
N SER A 485 21.77 14.26 -5.79
CA SER A 485 22.70 13.23 -6.26
C SER A 485 22.49 11.93 -5.50
N TYR A 486 22.86 10.80 -6.10
CA TYR A 486 22.85 9.46 -5.48
C TYR A 486 23.72 9.39 -4.21
N PHE A 487 24.77 10.22 -4.14
CA PHE A 487 25.74 10.25 -3.02
C PHE A 487 25.38 11.24 -1.92
N ASP A 488 24.35 12.07 -2.13
CA ASP A 488 23.92 13.01 -1.12
C ASP A 488 22.85 12.35 -0.24
N TYR A 489 23.25 11.90 0.95
CA TYR A 489 22.34 11.27 1.92
C TYR A 489 21.80 12.30 2.93
N SER A 490 20.50 12.28 3.19
CA SER A 490 19.86 13.04 4.26
C SER A 490 19.84 12.26 5.58
N THR A 491 19.88 10.92 5.51
CA THR A 491 19.91 10.04 6.67
C THR A 491 21.18 10.25 7.49
N LYS A 492 21.02 10.47 8.80
CA LYS A 492 22.12 10.82 9.71
C LYS A 492 22.08 10.00 10.98
N LEU A 493 23.27 9.60 11.43
CA LEU A 493 23.55 9.09 12.75
C LEU A 493 24.17 10.22 13.59
N THR A 494 23.53 10.59 14.69
CA THR A 494 23.97 11.65 15.61
C THR A 494 24.04 11.14 17.04
N LEU A 495 24.76 11.84 17.91
CA LEU A 495 24.65 11.64 19.36
C LEU A 495 23.57 12.56 19.92
N ASP A 496 22.71 12.05 20.80
CA ASP A 496 21.80 12.88 21.59
C ASP A 496 22.52 13.49 22.81
N GLU A 497 21.78 14.27 23.60
CA GLU A 497 22.29 14.95 24.80
C GLU A 497 22.79 13.98 25.89
N GLU A 498 22.33 12.72 25.85
CA GLU A 498 22.75 11.64 26.77
C GLU A 498 23.93 10.83 26.22
N GLY A 499 24.42 11.16 25.02
CA GLY A 499 25.51 10.44 24.37
C GLY A 499 25.09 9.11 23.72
N LYS A 500 23.80 8.90 23.45
CA LYS A 500 23.31 7.72 22.71
C LYS A 500 23.24 8.02 21.22
N TYR A 501 23.50 7.02 20.38
CA TYR A 501 23.37 7.19 18.94
C TYR A 501 21.89 7.17 18.52
N ARG A 502 21.51 8.17 17.72
CA ARG A 502 20.19 8.35 17.13
C ARG A 502 20.27 8.36 15.62
N LEU A 503 19.44 7.55 14.97
CA LEU A 503 19.36 7.45 13.52
C LEU A 503 18.04 8.04 13.03
N SER A 504 18.13 9.03 12.14
CA SER A 504 16.97 9.64 11.49
C SER A 504 17.16 9.73 9.99
N GLY A 505 16.13 9.38 9.22
CA GLY A 505 16.16 9.42 7.77
C GLY A 505 14.96 8.76 7.10
N HIS A 506 14.86 8.93 5.79
CA HIS A 506 13.82 8.32 4.96
C HIS A 506 14.47 7.67 3.75
N LYS A 507 14.47 6.34 3.72
CA LYS A 507 15.05 5.52 2.67
C LYS A 507 13.96 5.02 1.72
N TYR A 508 14.33 4.82 0.46
CA TYR A 508 13.52 4.22 -0.58
C TYR A 508 14.36 3.18 -1.35
N TYR A 509 13.73 2.40 -2.23
CA TYR A 509 14.36 1.26 -2.91
C TYR A 509 14.93 0.24 -1.90
N SER A 510 14.25 0.08 -0.77
CA SER A 510 14.69 -0.72 0.38
C SER A 510 14.41 -2.21 0.15
N THR A 511 15.06 -2.76 -0.87
CA THR A 511 14.82 -4.10 -1.40
C THR A 511 15.01 -5.17 -0.32
N GLY A 512 13.95 -5.93 -0.07
CA GLY A 512 13.95 -7.00 0.91
C GLY A 512 13.83 -6.57 2.37
N ALA A 513 13.81 -5.26 2.68
CA ALA A 513 13.66 -4.77 4.05
C ALA A 513 12.36 -5.24 4.71
N LEU A 514 11.28 -5.37 3.92
CA LEU A 514 10.01 -5.91 4.42
C LEU A 514 10.14 -7.34 4.96
N TYR A 515 11.08 -8.14 4.45
CA TYR A 515 11.28 -9.55 4.81
C TYR A 515 12.40 -9.77 5.83
N SER A 516 13.15 -8.74 6.19
CA SER A 516 14.39 -8.89 6.96
C SER A 516 14.22 -8.63 8.46
N ALA A 517 15.07 -9.28 9.25
CA ALA A 517 15.22 -9.02 10.69
C ALA A 517 16.07 -7.77 10.97
N TRP A 518 17.03 -7.57 10.08
CA TRP A 518 18.10 -6.59 10.19
C TRP A 518 18.11 -5.77 8.91
N ILE A 519 18.25 -4.47 9.06
CA ILE A 519 18.13 -3.51 7.97
C ILE A 519 19.43 -2.72 7.89
N PRO A 520 20.38 -3.12 7.02
CA PRO A 520 21.57 -2.33 6.77
C PRO A 520 21.20 -0.98 6.12
N VAL A 521 21.48 0.11 6.84
CA VAL A 521 21.17 1.49 6.45
C VAL A 521 22.46 2.26 6.21
N PHE A 522 22.57 2.95 5.07
CA PHE A 522 23.63 3.94 4.87
C PHE A 522 23.27 5.27 5.54
N ALA A 523 24.14 5.76 6.41
CA ALA A 523 23.93 7.02 7.13
C ALA A 523 25.21 7.86 7.19
N LYS A 524 25.04 9.19 7.12
CA LYS A 524 26.13 10.13 7.42
C LYS A 524 26.40 10.10 8.93
N TRP A 525 27.67 10.01 9.32
CA TRP A 525 28.10 9.90 10.71
C TRP A 525 29.17 10.95 11.04
N GLY A 526 28.74 12.19 11.27
CA GLY A 526 29.65 13.30 11.60
C GLY A 526 30.81 13.46 10.62
N GLU A 527 32.02 13.64 11.15
CA GLU A 527 33.28 13.74 10.37
C GLU A 527 33.81 12.38 9.89
N GLU A 528 33.29 11.26 10.43
CA GLU A 528 33.69 9.90 10.04
C GLU A 528 33.19 9.52 8.63
N GLY A 529 32.25 10.31 8.08
CA GLY A 529 31.75 10.15 6.71
C GLY A 529 30.52 9.27 6.64
N LEU A 530 30.57 8.19 5.84
CA LEU A 530 29.46 7.26 5.64
C LEU A 530 29.68 5.99 6.48
N ALA A 531 28.63 5.49 7.12
CA ALA A 531 28.62 4.21 7.85
C ALA A 531 27.46 3.32 7.40
N THR A 532 27.59 2.02 7.62
CA THR A 532 26.44 1.09 7.59
C THR A 532 25.95 0.84 9.00
N ILE A 533 24.66 1.09 9.22
CA ILE A 533 24.01 0.83 10.50
C ILE A 533 23.14 -0.41 10.35
N LEU A 534 23.39 -1.45 11.14
CA LEU A 534 22.57 -2.66 11.16
C LEU A 534 21.37 -2.44 12.09
N VAL A 535 20.29 -1.88 11.53
CA VAL A 535 19.11 -1.51 12.31
C VAL A 535 18.27 -2.76 12.63
N PRO A 536 17.96 -3.04 13.91
CA PRO A 536 17.00 -4.07 14.25
C PRO A 536 15.60 -3.67 13.77
N ARG A 537 14.88 -4.56 13.10
CA ARG A 537 13.53 -4.27 12.57
C ARG A 537 12.57 -3.71 13.61
N LYS A 538 12.64 -4.24 14.84
CA LYS A 538 11.71 -3.92 15.94
C LYS A 538 12.16 -2.71 16.77
N ALA A 539 13.24 -2.04 16.40
CA ALA A 539 13.67 -0.85 17.12
C ALA A 539 12.58 0.23 17.02
N GLU A 540 12.34 0.93 18.13
CA GLU A 540 11.39 2.03 18.18
C GLU A 540 11.77 3.11 17.15
N GLY A 541 10.76 3.66 16.46
CA GLY A 541 10.97 4.65 15.40
C GLY A 541 11.31 4.07 14.02
N VAL A 542 11.36 2.73 13.88
CA VAL A 542 11.47 2.07 12.56
C VAL A 542 10.09 1.82 11.99
N THR A 543 9.83 2.29 10.77
CA THR A 543 8.61 1.97 10.01
C THR A 543 8.97 1.48 8.62
N ILE A 544 8.45 0.33 8.22
CA ILE A 544 8.66 -0.26 6.89
C ILE A 544 7.33 -0.34 6.18
N VAL A 545 7.23 0.30 5.02
CA VAL A 545 5.98 0.44 4.27
C VAL A 545 6.13 -0.26 2.92
N ASP A 546 5.21 -1.16 2.59
CA ASP A 546 5.16 -1.79 1.27
C ASP A 546 4.49 -0.89 0.23
N ASP A 547 5.16 0.21 -0.12
CA ASP A 547 4.75 1.19 -1.12
C ASP A 547 5.46 1.00 -2.48
N TRP A 548 6.01 -0.19 -2.73
CA TRP A 548 6.66 -0.52 -3.99
C TRP A 548 5.64 -0.75 -5.11
N SER A 549 5.69 0.10 -6.14
CA SER A 549 4.76 0.12 -7.29
C SER A 549 5.44 -0.07 -8.65
N GLY A 550 6.59 -0.75 -8.70
CA GLY A 550 7.31 -1.02 -9.95
C GLY A 550 6.52 -1.88 -10.94
N ILE A 551 6.70 -1.62 -12.25
CA ILE A 551 6.03 -2.38 -13.32
C ILE A 551 6.47 -3.86 -13.36
N GLY A 552 7.71 -4.13 -13.00
CA GLY A 552 8.28 -5.46 -12.84
C GLY A 552 8.99 -5.55 -11.50
N GLN A 553 9.62 -6.68 -11.24
CA GLN A 553 10.17 -7.00 -9.93
C GLN A 553 9.15 -6.73 -8.82
N ARG A 554 7.89 -7.09 -9.08
CA ARG A 554 6.71 -6.60 -8.36
C ARG A 554 6.69 -7.02 -6.90
N THR A 555 7.42 -8.08 -6.56
CA THR A 555 7.39 -8.71 -5.23
C THR A 555 8.68 -8.50 -4.43
N THR A 556 9.61 -7.65 -4.90
CA THR A 556 10.85 -7.32 -4.17
C THR A 556 10.63 -6.52 -2.90
N ALA A 557 9.44 -5.91 -2.75
CA ALA A 557 9.11 -4.98 -1.66
C ALA A 557 10.18 -3.89 -1.49
N SER A 558 10.63 -3.29 -2.60
CA SER A 558 11.66 -2.23 -2.65
C SER A 558 11.12 -0.86 -2.22
N GLY A 559 10.28 -0.83 -1.19
CA GLY A 559 9.58 0.35 -0.72
C GLY A 559 10.37 1.21 0.26
N SER A 560 9.63 1.93 1.08
CA SER A 560 10.14 2.89 2.06
C SER A 560 10.54 2.25 3.39
N VAL A 561 11.65 2.74 3.95
CA VAL A 561 12.04 2.55 5.36
C VAL A 561 12.21 3.93 5.98
N VAL A 562 11.40 4.21 7.00
CA VAL A 562 11.39 5.48 7.72
C VAL A 562 12.02 5.25 9.10
N LEU A 563 12.97 6.12 9.45
CA LEU A 563 13.75 6.05 10.68
C LEU A 563 13.54 7.36 11.43
N ARG A 564 12.90 7.30 12.60
CA ARG A 564 12.56 8.46 13.43
C ARG A 564 13.25 8.35 14.78
N ASN A 565 14.40 9.01 14.90
CA ASN A 565 15.16 9.06 16.16
C ASN A 565 15.45 7.67 16.77
N VAL A 566 15.72 6.69 15.91
CA VAL A 566 15.92 5.29 16.31
C VAL A 566 17.18 5.20 17.16
N GLU A 567 17.08 4.60 18.35
CA GLU A 567 18.25 4.33 19.18
C GLU A 567 19.11 3.23 18.56
N ILE A 568 20.41 3.47 18.43
CA ILE A 568 21.35 2.53 17.83
C ILE A 568 22.45 2.20 18.85
N SER A 569 22.65 0.92 19.13
CA SER A 569 23.79 0.49 19.91
C SER A 569 25.10 0.59 19.11
N PRO A 570 26.24 0.93 19.75
CA PRO A 570 27.53 1.02 19.06
C PRO A 570 27.93 -0.26 18.29
N GLU A 571 27.58 -1.43 18.82
CA GLU A 571 27.83 -2.74 18.18
C GLU A 571 27.09 -2.92 16.85
N ASN A 572 26.09 -2.11 16.54
CA ASN A 572 25.36 -2.14 15.27
C ASN A 572 25.93 -1.18 14.22
N ILE A 573 27.02 -0.47 14.52
CA ILE A 573 27.65 0.50 13.62
C ILE A 573 28.86 -0.16 12.93
N LEU A 574 28.77 -0.31 11.61
CA LEU A 574 29.88 -0.72 10.77
C LEU A 574 30.53 0.53 10.15
N SER A 575 31.71 0.88 10.64
CA SER A 575 32.49 1.98 10.08
C SER A 575 33.19 1.55 8.79
N PHE A 576 33.05 2.35 7.75
CA PHE A 576 33.79 2.16 6.50
C PHE A 576 35.17 2.82 6.50
N GLY A 577 35.69 3.24 7.67
CA GLY A 577 36.83 4.16 7.83
C GLY A 577 37.93 4.04 6.77
N ARG A 578 38.59 5.15 6.41
CA ARG A 578 39.50 5.33 5.25
C ARG A 578 40.29 4.12 4.78
N ARG A 579 40.81 3.31 5.70
CA ARG A 579 41.52 2.05 5.40
C ARG A 579 40.73 1.07 4.52
N VAL A 580 39.40 0.97 4.67
CA VAL A 580 38.54 0.09 3.86
C VAL A 580 38.17 0.76 2.52
N GLN A 581 38.05 2.10 2.50
CA GLN A 581 37.75 2.87 1.29
C GLN A 581 38.93 2.89 0.30
N ASP A 582 40.14 3.14 0.81
CA ASP A 582 41.34 3.32 0.01
C ASP A 582 42.03 1.99 -0.35
N ALA A 583 41.64 0.89 0.29
CA ALA A 583 42.18 -0.43 -0.02
C ALA A 583 41.62 -0.97 -1.35
N PRO A 584 42.41 -1.75 -2.10
CA PRO A 584 41.89 -2.54 -3.20
C PRO A 584 40.76 -3.44 -2.71
N GLN A 585 39.64 -3.46 -3.43
CA GLN A 585 38.47 -4.26 -3.05
C GLN A 585 37.74 -4.80 -4.28
N TYR A 586 37.07 -5.93 -4.11
CA TYR A 586 36.21 -6.54 -5.13
C TYR A 586 34.72 -6.54 -4.72
N ILE A 587 34.35 -5.91 -3.60
CA ILE A 587 32.98 -5.93 -3.06
C ILE A 587 31.99 -5.35 -4.08
N GLY A 588 32.34 -4.23 -4.72
CA GLY A 588 31.54 -3.65 -5.81
C GLY A 588 31.35 -4.61 -6.99
N SER A 589 32.42 -5.31 -7.39
CA SER A 589 32.39 -6.34 -8.44
C SER A 589 31.50 -7.51 -8.04
N LEU A 590 31.57 -7.97 -6.79
CA LEU A 590 30.74 -9.05 -6.25
C LEU A 590 29.25 -8.65 -6.18
N GLY A 591 28.96 -7.41 -5.77
CA GLY A 591 27.59 -6.89 -5.78
C GLY A 591 27.01 -6.82 -7.19
N GLN A 592 27.80 -6.37 -8.15
CA GLN A 592 27.39 -6.21 -9.55
C GLN A 592 27.26 -7.55 -10.28
N ILE A 593 28.14 -8.54 -10.04
CA ILE A 593 28.05 -9.85 -10.72
C ILE A 593 26.77 -10.61 -10.34
N MET A 594 26.27 -10.47 -9.11
CA MET A 594 24.97 -11.03 -8.73
C MET A 594 23.83 -10.39 -9.53
N HIS A 595 23.87 -9.08 -9.80
CA HIS A 595 22.91 -8.45 -10.72
C HIS A 595 23.03 -8.98 -12.15
N VAL A 596 24.25 -9.28 -12.62
CA VAL A 596 24.45 -9.91 -13.94
C VAL A 596 23.79 -11.30 -13.96
N ALA A 597 23.97 -12.10 -12.92
CA ALA A 597 23.33 -13.41 -12.80
C ALA A 597 21.79 -13.31 -12.80
N VAL A 598 21.22 -12.27 -12.17
CA VAL A 598 19.78 -12.00 -12.23
C VAL A 598 19.32 -11.69 -13.67
N ASP A 599 20.05 -10.81 -14.38
CA ASP A 599 19.72 -10.46 -15.78
C ASP A 599 19.80 -11.69 -16.70
N VAL A 600 20.84 -12.53 -16.54
CA VAL A 600 21.03 -13.79 -17.28
C VAL A 600 19.96 -14.82 -16.95
N GLY A 601 19.52 -14.90 -15.68
CA GLY A 601 18.42 -15.76 -15.26
C GLY A 601 17.10 -15.35 -15.91
N ILE A 602 16.79 -14.05 -15.95
CA ILE A 602 15.59 -13.52 -16.62
C ILE A 602 15.61 -13.86 -18.11
N SER A 603 16.74 -13.65 -18.78
CA SER A 603 16.86 -13.91 -20.21
C SER A 603 16.77 -15.41 -20.54
N SER A 604 17.37 -16.27 -19.71
CA SER A 604 17.22 -17.73 -19.80
C SER A 604 15.74 -18.15 -19.68
N ALA A 605 15.03 -17.62 -18.68
CA ALA A 605 13.62 -17.94 -18.46
C ALA A 605 12.74 -17.51 -19.65
N ALA A 606 12.97 -16.31 -20.16
CA ALA A 606 12.27 -15.79 -21.33
C ALA A 606 12.50 -16.65 -22.58
N LEU A 607 13.75 -17.07 -22.83
CA LEU A 607 14.07 -17.93 -23.97
C LEU A 607 13.40 -19.31 -23.84
N LYS A 608 13.41 -19.91 -22.64
CA LYS A 608 12.77 -21.19 -22.37
C LYS A 608 11.25 -21.13 -22.55
N ASP A 609 10.61 -20.07 -22.02
CA ASP A 609 9.17 -19.85 -22.18
C ASP A 609 8.81 -19.56 -23.65
N ALA A 610 9.65 -18.83 -24.39
CA ALA A 610 9.47 -18.61 -25.83
C ALA A 610 9.53 -19.93 -26.61
N VAL A 611 10.53 -20.78 -26.36
CA VAL A 611 10.65 -22.11 -26.99
C VAL A 611 9.41 -22.97 -26.69
N LYS A 612 8.98 -23.01 -25.43
CA LYS A 612 7.79 -23.76 -25.01
C LYS A 612 6.54 -23.25 -25.74
N PHE A 613 6.31 -21.94 -25.74
CA PHE A 613 5.15 -21.34 -26.38
C PHE A 613 5.12 -21.61 -27.88
N VAL A 614 6.27 -21.46 -28.56
CA VAL A 614 6.37 -21.71 -30.00
C VAL A 614 6.08 -23.17 -30.35
N ARG A 615 6.57 -24.11 -29.56
CA ARG A 615 6.32 -25.55 -29.78
C ARG A 615 4.88 -25.95 -29.53
N GLU A 616 4.23 -25.35 -28.54
CA GLU A 616 2.91 -25.79 -28.08
C GLU A 616 1.73 -24.98 -28.64
N LYS A 617 1.95 -23.71 -29.03
CA LYS A 617 0.86 -22.73 -29.26
C LYS A 617 1.01 -21.90 -30.54
N THR A 618 2.23 -21.62 -30.99
CA THR A 618 2.43 -20.77 -32.17
C THR A 618 2.04 -21.51 -33.46
N ARG A 619 1.24 -20.84 -34.29
CA ARG A 619 0.83 -21.35 -35.60
C ARG A 619 1.85 -20.95 -36.65
N SER A 620 2.03 -21.79 -37.66
CA SER A 620 2.90 -21.42 -38.78
C SER A 620 2.35 -20.20 -39.53
N SER A 621 3.25 -19.28 -39.88
CA SER A 621 3.00 -18.11 -40.72
C SER A 621 2.97 -18.45 -42.22
N SER A 622 3.39 -19.66 -42.58
CA SER A 622 3.52 -20.12 -43.96
C SER A 622 2.81 -21.45 -44.17
N ALA A 623 2.07 -21.57 -45.27
CA ALA A 623 1.43 -22.83 -45.65
C ALA A 623 2.42 -23.96 -45.98
N GLN A 624 3.73 -23.67 -46.04
CA GLN A 624 4.77 -24.66 -46.33
C GLN A 624 5.16 -25.51 -45.11
N TYR A 625 4.86 -25.04 -43.89
CA TYR A 625 5.26 -25.71 -42.65
C TYR A 625 4.01 -26.03 -41.83
N GLU A 626 3.91 -27.27 -41.35
CA GLU A 626 2.81 -27.68 -40.48
C GLU A 626 2.96 -27.08 -39.08
N GLN A 627 4.19 -27.00 -38.59
CA GLN A 627 4.53 -26.51 -37.26
C GLN A 627 5.40 -25.25 -37.36
N ALA A 628 5.10 -24.23 -36.55
CA ALA A 628 5.84 -22.96 -36.60
C ALA A 628 7.35 -23.14 -36.35
N HIS A 629 7.73 -24.09 -35.49
CA HIS A 629 9.13 -24.34 -35.16
C HIS A 629 9.94 -25.02 -36.26
N ASP A 630 9.32 -25.40 -37.38
CA ASP A 630 10.02 -25.85 -38.58
C ASP A 630 10.38 -24.69 -39.53
N GLU A 631 9.88 -23.47 -39.26
CA GLU A 631 10.14 -22.32 -40.12
C GLU A 631 11.61 -21.86 -40.05
N PRO A 632 12.30 -21.70 -41.19
CA PRO A 632 13.73 -21.40 -41.21
C PRO A 632 14.07 -20.05 -40.57
N TYR A 633 13.20 -19.05 -40.71
CA TYR A 633 13.41 -17.73 -40.09
C TYR A 633 13.23 -17.77 -38.57
N LEU A 634 12.30 -18.59 -38.08
CA LEU A 634 12.10 -18.78 -36.64
C LEU A 634 13.28 -19.54 -36.03
N ILE A 635 13.73 -20.63 -36.67
CA ILE A 635 14.94 -21.37 -36.29
C ILE A 635 16.16 -20.43 -36.25
N LYS A 636 16.35 -19.61 -37.30
CA LYS A 636 17.44 -18.63 -37.34
C LYS A 636 17.35 -17.65 -36.18
N ARG A 637 16.17 -17.12 -35.88
CA ARG A 637 15.98 -16.15 -34.79
C ARG A 637 16.29 -16.78 -33.43
N PHE A 638 15.82 -17.99 -33.15
CA PHE A 638 16.20 -18.72 -31.94
C PHE A 638 17.72 -19.01 -31.87
N GLY A 639 18.36 -19.29 -33.01
CA GLY A 639 19.82 -19.41 -33.08
C GLY A 639 20.56 -18.14 -32.67
N GLU A 640 20.12 -16.98 -33.15
CA GLU A 640 20.69 -15.67 -32.78
C GLU A 640 20.52 -15.37 -31.28
N LEU A 641 19.31 -15.58 -30.75
CA LEU A 641 19.04 -15.38 -29.33
C LEU A 641 19.84 -16.35 -28.45
N GLY A 642 19.97 -17.61 -28.87
CA GLY A 642 20.76 -18.61 -28.18
C GLY A 642 22.26 -18.27 -28.13
N VAL A 643 22.83 -17.77 -29.23
CA VAL A 643 24.23 -17.30 -29.24
C VAL A 643 24.44 -16.14 -28.26
N LYS A 644 23.50 -15.19 -28.19
CA LYS A 644 23.57 -14.08 -27.24
C LYS A 644 23.47 -14.56 -25.79
N GLN A 645 22.56 -15.48 -25.49
CA GLN A 645 22.45 -16.10 -24.17
C GLN A 645 23.76 -16.78 -23.75
N HIS A 646 24.32 -17.64 -24.60
CA HIS A 646 25.59 -18.32 -24.31
C HIS A 646 26.75 -17.33 -24.12
N ALA A 647 26.78 -16.23 -24.89
CA ALA A 647 27.81 -15.20 -24.72
C ALA A 647 27.66 -14.46 -23.39
N ALA A 648 26.44 -14.21 -22.93
CA ALA A 648 26.18 -13.58 -21.63
C ALA A 648 26.59 -14.51 -20.47
N GLU A 649 26.29 -15.80 -20.56
CA GLU A 649 26.72 -16.82 -19.60
C GLU A 649 28.25 -16.95 -19.55
N ALA A 650 28.91 -17.02 -20.71
CA ALA A 650 30.37 -17.11 -20.76
C ALA A 650 31.08 -15.86 -20.20
N LEU A 651 30.51 -14.66 -20.41
CA LEU A 651 31.04 -13.43 -19.80
C LEU A 651 30.82 -13.39 -18.29
N LEU A 652 29.67 -13.89 -17.82
CA LEU A 652 29.38 -14.02 -16.39
C LEU A 652 30.40 -14.97 -15.71
N ASP A 653 30.63 -16.14 -16.27
CA ASP A 653 31.64 -17.11 -15.77
C ASP A 653 33.05 -16.50 -15.78
N LYS A 654 33.40 -15.78 -16.85
CA LYS A 654 34.70 -15.13 -16.97
C LYS A 654 34.87 -14.03 -15.91
N ALA A 655 33.82 -13.27 -15.62
CA ALA A 655 33.85 -12.27 -14.57
C ALA A 655 34.01 -12.91 -13.18
N ALA A 656 33.32 -14.03 -12.91
CA ALA A 656 33.48 -14.78 -11.66
C ALA A 656 34.93 -15.25 -11.45
N PHE A 657 35.55 -15.80 -12.51
CA PHE A 657 36.96 -16.20 -12.47
C PHE A 657 37.90 -15.05 -12.06
N TYR A 658 37.69 -13.83 -12.56
CA TYR A 658 38.54 -12.69 -12.19
C TYR A 658 38.26 -12.16 -10.79
N ILE A 659 37.03 -12.30 -10.28
CA ILE A 659 36.75 -12.05 -8.86
C ILE A 659 37.50 -13.05 -8.00
N ASP A 660 37.44 -14.35 -8.29
CA ASP A 660 38.17 -15.37 -7.52
C ASP A 660 39.69 -15.12 -7.55
N LYS A 661 40.24 -14.68 -8.68
CA LYS A 661 41.65 -14.23 -8.76
C LYS A 661 41.95 -13.02 -7.86
N ALA A 662 41.04 -12.05 -7.79
CA ALA A 662 41.17 -10.91 -6.88
C ALA A 662 41.03 -11.33 -5.41
N ILE A 663 40.23 -12.35 -5.10
CA ILE A 663 40.12 -12.93 -3.75
C ILE A 663 41.45 -13.59 -3.34
N GLU A 664 42.04 -14.39 -4.23
CA GLU A 664 43.32 -15.07 -3.97
C GLU A 664 44.49 -14.09 -3.79
N GLN A 665 44.53 -13.02 -4.59
CA GLN A 665 45.64 -12.06 -4.64
C GLN A 665 45.13 -10.63 -4.82
N LEU A 666 44.59 -10.06 -3.74
CA LEU A 666 43.99 -8.73 -3.77
C LEU A 666 45.05 -7.62 -3.88
N ASN A 667 45.01 -6.88 -4.99
CA ASN A 667 45.79 -5.68 -5.25
C ASN A 667 45.00 -4.77 -6.22
N GLU A 668 45.53 -3.58 -6.51
CA GLU A 668 44.84 -2.60 -7.37
C GLU A 668 44.53 -3.15 -8.78
N ASP A 669 45.45 -3.93 -9.36
CA ASP A 669 45.29 -4.46 -10.71
C ASP A 669 44.29 -5.61 -10.75
N SER A 670 44.35 -6.54 -9.79
CA SER A 670 43.39 -7.64 -9.71
C SER A 670 41.98 -7.14 -9.42
N ALA A 671 41.83 -6.14 -8.54
CA ALA A 671 40.56 -5.48 -8.28
C ALA A 671 40.01 -4.76 -9.52
N ALA A 672 40.86 -3.97 -10.21
CA ALA A 672 40.48 -3.27 -11.43
C ALA A 672 40.07 -4.25 -12.53
N GLN A 673 40.84 -5.32 -12.73
CA GLN A 673 40.56 -6.33 -13.75
C GLN A 673 39.22 -7.04 -13.48
N ALA A 674 38.94 -7.42 -12.24
CA ALA A 674 37.64 -7.98 -11.85
C ALA A 674 36.50 -6.99 -12.13
N SER A 675 36.67 -5.72 -11.76
CA SER A 675 35.67 -4.67 -12.02
C SER A 675 35.40 -4.48 -13.52
N ILE A 676 36.43 -4.50 -14.37
CA ILE A 676 36.28 -4.39 -15.82
C ILE A 676 35.53 -5.59 -16.41
N TRP A 677 35.87 -6.83 -16.01
CA TRP A 677 35.15 -8.00 -16.51
C TRP A 677 33.69 -8.03 -16.07
N VAL A 678 33.40 -7.65 -14.82
CA VAL A 678 32.03 -7.51 -14.34
C VAL A 678 31.29 -6.40 -15.09
N ALA A 679 31.94 -5.27 -15.37
CA ALA A 679 31.35 -4.20 -16.16
C ALA A 679 31.02 -4.67 -17.59
N SER A 680 31.90 -5.45 -18.22
CA SER A 680 31.66 -6.05 -19.54
C SER A 680 30.48 -7.02 -19.51
N ALA A 681 30.43 -7.91 -18.51
CA ALA A 681 29.33 -8.86 -18.34
C ALA A 681 28.00 -8.13 -18.09
N LYS A 682 27.99 -7.09 -17.24
CA LYS A 682 26.81 -6.28 -16.95
C LYS A 682 26.28 -5.55 -18.18
N ALA A 683 27.16 -4.94 -18.95
CA ALA A 683 26.79 -4.23 -20.17
C ALA A 683 26.13 -5.18 -21.18
N PHE A 684 26.77 -6.31 -21.45
CA PHE A 684 26.29 -7.28 -22.43
C PHE A 684 25.02 -8.02 -21.96
N ALA A 685 24.94 -8.44 -20.69
CA ALA A 685 23.77 -9.11 -20.13
C ALA A 685 22.55 -8.18 -20.08
N THR A 686 22.75 -6.89 -19.80
CA THR A 686 21.68 -5.88 -19.84
C THR A 686 21.03 -5.82 -21.22
N GLU A 687 21.83 -5.70 -22.28
CA GLU A 687 21.32 -5.66 -23.66
C GLU A 687 20.66 -6.98 -24.07
N THR A 688 21.31 -8.10 -23.72
CA THR A 688 20.83 -9.45 -24.03
C THR A 688 19.48 -9.73 -23.36
N ALA A 689 19.31 -9.38 -22.09
CA ALA A 689 18.06 -9.57 -21.38
C ALA A 689 16.92 -8.76 -21.99
N ILE A 690 17.16 -7.49 -22.31
CA ILE A 690 16.14 -6.66 -22.97
C ILE A 690 15.78 -7.20 -24.35
N GLU A 691 16.76 -7.63 -25.14
CA GLU A 691 16.49 -8.17 -26.46
C GLU A 691 15.72 -9.49 -26.41
N ILE A 692 16.18 -10.47 -25.64
CA ILE A 692 15.54 -11.80 -25.57
C ILE A 692 14.11 -11.67 -25.04
N THR A 693 13.90 -10.89 -23.98
CA THR A 693 12.58 -10.71 -23.38
C THR A 693 11.61 -10.00 -24.32
N ASN A 694 12.10 -9.07 -25.15
CA ASN A 694 11.29 -8.43 -26.19
C ASN A 694 11.05 -9.37 -27.39
N ALA A 695 12.08 -10.10 -27.83
CA ALA A 695 12.03 -11.02 -28.96
C ALA A 695 11.10 -12.23 -28.70
N LEU A 696 10.83 -12.56 -27.43
CA LEU A 696 9.83 -13.55 -27.04
C LEU A 696 8.51 -13.33 -27.80
N PHE A 697 8.05 -12.08 -27.90
CA PHE A 697 6.80 -11.74 -28.57
C PHE A 697 6.88 -11.80 -30.09
N GLU A 698 8.03 -11.40 -30.64
CA GLU A 698 8.34 -11.50 -32.06
C GLU A 698 8.24 -12.96 -32.54
N VAL A 699 8.82 -13.89 -31.78
CA VAL A 699 8.86 -15.32 -32.15
C VAL A 699 7.58 -16.08 -31.79
N ALA A 700 6.87 -15.66 -30.74
CA ALA A 700 5.67 -16.36 -30.28
C ALA A 700 4.38 -15.93 -31.00
N GLY A 701 4.33 -14.69 -31.51
CA GLY A 701 3.18 -14.12 -32.21
C GLY A 701 2.07 -13.62 -31.27
N THR A 702 1.04 -12.96 -31.83
CA THR A 702 0.03 -12.18 -31.07
C THR A 702 -0.62 -12.91 -29.89
N ALA A 703 -0.82 -14.24 -29.98
CA ALA A 703 -1.43 -15.02 -28.89
C ALA A 703 -0.61 -15.00 -27.58
N SER A 704 0.69 -14.75 -27.65
CA SER A 704 1.54 -14.63 -26.46
C SER A 704 1.25 -13.39 -25.62
N MET A 705 0.47 -12.44 -26.16
CA MET A 705 0.00 -11.23 -25.48
C MET A 705 -1.26 -11.46 -24.64
N ASP A 706 -1.91 -12.63 -24.74
CA ASP A 706 -3.04 -12.92 -23.86
C ASP A 706 -2.59 -12.84 -22.41
N GLU A 707 -3.31 -12.05 -21.61
CA GLU A 707 -2.94 -11.76 -20.22
C GLU A 707 -2.69 -13.06 -19.44
N LYS A 708 -3.47 -14.13 -19.68
CA LYS A 708 -3.37 -15.44 -18.99
C LYS A 708 -1.98 -16.10 -19.04
N TYR A 709 -1.13 -15.76 -20.02
CA TYR A 709 0.22 -16.32 -20.10
C TYR A 709 1.27 -15.53 -19.31
N ASN A 710 0.99 -14.25 -18.99
CA ASN A 710 1.88 -13.36 -18.23
C ASN A 710 3.33 -13.35 -18.75
N LEU A 711 3.54 -13.43 -20.07
CA LEU A 711 4.88 -13.53 -20.67
C LEU A 711 5.63 -12.19 -20.65
N ASP A 712 4.90 -11.08 -20.57
CA ASP A 712 5.41 -9.72 -20.43
C ASP A 712 6.14 -9.49 -19.10
N ARG A 713 5.90 -10.34 -18.09
CA ARG A 713 6.64 -10.31 -16.82
C ARG A 713 8.15 -10.35 -17.02
N HIS A 714 8.63 -11.12 -18.00
CA HIS A 714 10.06 -11.24 -18.27
C HIS A 714 10.66 -9.91 -18.71
N TRP A 715 9.99 -9.22 -19.64
CA TRP A 715 10.41 -7.90 -20.09
C TRP A 715 10.26 -6.86 -18.98
N ARG A 716 9.14 -6.84 -18.24
CA ARG A 716 8.92 -5.92 -17.12
C ARG A 716 10.02 -6.07 -16.06
N ASN A 717 10.37 -7.31 -15.71
CA ASN A 717 11.42 -7.62 -14.73
C ASN A 717 12.80 -7.21 -15.24
N ALA A 718 13.17 -7.56 -16.48
CA ALA A 718 14.44 -7.13 -17.06
C ALA A 718 14.53 -5.60 -17.17
N ARG A 719 13.46 -4.95 -17.62
CA ARG A 719 13.44 -3.50 -17.86
C ARG A 719 13.68 -2.72 -16.58
N ILE A 720 13.02 -3.08 -15.48
CA ILE A 720 13.17 -2.37 -14.22
C ILE A 720 14.49 -2.72 -13.51
N HIS A 721 14.91 -3.99 -13.54
CA HIS A 721 16.15 -4.42 -12.88
C HIS A 721 17.40 -3.82 -13.54
N THR A 722 17.44 -3.74 -14.88
CA THR A 722 18.55 -3.15 -15.64
C THR A 722 18.70 -1.63 -15.44
N LEU A 723 17.74 -0.97 -14.79
CA LEU A 723 17.81 0.46 -14.46
C LEU A 723 18.46 0.72 -13.09
N HIS A 724 18.79 -0.32 -12.31
CA HIS A 724 19.45 -0.20 -11.01
C HIS A 724 20.66 0.73 -11.06
N ASP A 725 21.51 0.54 -12.07
CA ASP A 725 22.60 1.45 -12.37
C ASP A 725 22.68 1.75 -13.88
N PRO A 726 23.04 2.99 -14.25
CA PRO A 726 23.09 3.42 -15.64
C PRO A 726 24.19 2.68 -16.42
N VAL A 727 23.78 1.70 -17.25
CA VAL A 727 24.68 0.87 -18.08
C VAL A 727 25.68 1.67 -18.93
N ARG A 728 25.33 2.90 -19.34
CA ARG A 728 26.23 3.83 -20.06
C ARG A 728 27.54 4.10 -19.33
N TRP A 729 27.55 4.08 -18.00
CA TRP A 729 28.79 4.24 -17.22
C TRP A 729 29.68 3.00 -17.28
N LYS A 730 29.12 1.79 -17.44
CA LYS A 730 29.90 0.57 -17.62
C LYS A 730 30.75 0.65 -18.90
N TYR A 731 30.16 1.07 -20.02
CA TYR A 731 30.90 1.33 -21.25
C TYR A 731 31.95 2.43 -21.11
N HIS A 732 31.65 3.50 -20.37
CA HIS A 732 32.63 4.56 -20.10
C HIS A 732 33.86 4.02 -19.35
N HIS A 733 33.66 3.25 -18.28
CA HIS A 733 34.77 2.69 -17.49
C HIS A 733 35.60 1.69 -18.31
N ILE A 734 34.96 0.83 -19.10
CA ILE A 734 35.66 -0.08 -20.03
C ILE A 734 36.47 0.72 -21.05
N GLY A 735 35.88 1.75 -21.66
CA GLY A 735 36.54 2.58 -22.66
C GLY A 735 37.74 3.35 -22.07
N ASN A 736 37.60 3.90 -20.87
CA ASN A 736 38.70 4.58 -20.16
C ASN A 736 39.84 3.63 -19.81
N TRP A 737 39.52 2.41 -19.39
CA TRP A 737 40.52 1.37 -19.14
C TRP A 737 41.26 1.00 -20.43
N VAL A 738 40.55 0.68 -21.50
CA VAL A 738 41.14 0.24 -22.78
C VAL A 738 41.93 1.36 -23.48
N LEU A 739 41.47 2.61 -23.39
CA LEU A 739 42.06 3.72 -24.15
C LEU A 739 43.12 4.50 -23.36
N LYS A 740 42.99 4.58 -22.04
CA LYS A 740 43.77 5.49 -21.19
C LYS A 740 44.42 4.82 -19.99
N ASP A 741 44.25 3.51 -19.82
CA ASP A 741 44.71 2.76 -18.65
C ASP A 741 44.17 3.30 -17.32
N VAL A 742 42.99 3.94 -17.36
CA VAL A 742 42.35 4.51 -16.17
C VAL A 742 41.53 3.42 -15.48
N ARG A 743 41.89 3.12 -14.23
CA ARG A 743 41.18 2.13 -13.38
C ARG A 743 39.74 2.58 -13.09
N PRO A 744 38.79 1.63 -12.99
CA PRO A 744 37.43 1.93 -12.56
C PRO A 744 37.40 2.37 -11.09
N PRO A 745 36.41 3.18 -10.67
CA PRO A 745 36.29 3.64 -9.30
C PRO A 745 35.90 2.49 -8.34
N ASN A 746 36.29 2.60 -7.07
CA ASN A 746 35.85 1.69 -6.01
C ASN A 746 34.44 2.05 -5.53
N LEU A 747 33.65 1.06 -5.13
CA LEU A 747 32.28 1.27 -4.62
C LEU A 747 32.24 2.18 -3.39
N LEU A 748 33.24 2.07 -2.51
CA LEU A 748 33.29 2.82 -1.24
C LEU A 748 33.98 4.19 -1.36
N THR A 749 34.41 4.59 -2.55
CA THR A 749 35.06 5.90 -2.80
C THR A 749 34.24 6.81 -3.71
N LEU A 750 33.00 6.42 -4.03
CA LEU A 750 32.10 7.13 -4.94
C LEU A 750 31.20 8.14 -4.21
#